data_AF-A0A0D2E6C8-F1
#
_entry.id   AF-A0A0D2E6C8-F1
#
_cell.length_a   1.000
_cell.length_b   1.000
_cell.length_c   1.000
_cell.angle_alpha   90.00
_cell.angle_beta   90.00
_cell.angle_gamma   90.00
#
_symmetry.space_group_name_H-M   'P 1'
#
loop_
_entity.id
_entity.type
_entity.pdbx_description
1 polymer ?
#
loop_
_entity_poly.entity_id
_entity_poly.type
_entity_poly.pdbx_seq_one_letter_code
_entity_poly.pdbx_strand_id
1 'polypeptide(L)'
;MPVLNPFLRALFQSSVLGHALPAQNYVLLVPTTESLFYGQDRETNKRYADHVEDEDFLGSHILRIIPATAEKDGNVRDTRGKAKNYSTVNGRTVILKENTVYSNKGFKHLNQATLLSDLLYYSPGNDMQQWLVYYISKPLTGLFEALPIKPAIIGETRINHAIPGSSSSSSEPPTPRKKDIKTFGQLLENFPMIQRQMQPGLERLFNEFSKELGKPLPPPPSRSPTPSTLDGTTQASETGSVRSNGSVKLPFNSPAYFEDEEDLMRTALETAVTAAIDLFQGVDKQQLSYLGATTDLTGPDVEKLIERYVAEYVHPTLLFPRLCSFHKAQDQELDRRIRQMDCLDVSQVGIVLEDCRKGKRDLINRVNRGVVVFRRMGVAGSPQEMLDILLETQKVVSEPQGISDEEKRAVAAMTINADILVSMLLLVVVRASVRHLQARLSYMQRFIYIDDVESGEIGYSLSTLEAVLTYLARDAVGLRKASKQNQWLWKAVKSGNIDEVKSIFEESAILSDDLVDEPAEIPLSRATTASAKSSESCPRVTLSRTSSSEGGLSHVFPFQAVERKNLLPKQKKKVQMAARSMSVSSAYSQSSRAATIETSLSGIEGDTSVQSLAQTQDAAGNSVLMMAVENQRSECLRYLLSLTEYYSTEAVLSDVTQEGATLLSAAVQLANMDLVDIILGYAEQHADEQVFREYLSIKDSRGRSVAHYLFNTPQLIKRLANVLPWRQKDRIGHTPLFAICRTYDHPDYSSMVSEALTAAKEAQHEGGPLRVEDHIDNKGNSLLHIVNDAAILQRILQTCEVDLNAMNDKKFTPLMLASKYGRVDMVRIFLSDPRIDLHLRESRGLTAVELAKDDEVRNRIDDLTLFSPSNTADATGRITAIVRSFFVEDGSTRFILKSGAPNPAVSSTTYTITTSRRSLQDFENLAKWLLMDFPASYMPTVLASNFRNPFQLHSRPSRAALYDIQTNLDRFLKILLKHPTFSTHEMLWEFFLVPDMQQEQTADRARLKAELIQEKINDEYDPLISRADMIAVDGLVSHSRDIVRKINICTRSSIRKGHAYVQAQADFAEALSLCSVAFATMGTPAATLSKMHVDAFLKFAALMHSEPASSPLQNYICSLSSFQSTVAAVQSALLKPSALIDRITAAQRAMEKDKSNLANNSTPRKGVLKNLNLPFPGTEESRIKVVKDTEKKILERGLEIEKLGRELRYSQEVVVGELAGWTTWRQEMGRGEMKRLARGIVVREQERLKAMERVLRALKGS
;
A
#
# COMPACT_ATOMS: atom_id res chain seq x y z
N MET A 1 28.13 -1.88 31.80
CA MET A 1 27.68 -1.06 30.65
C MET A 1 26.79 0.04 31.22
N PRO A 2 27.09 1.33 30.98
CA PRO A 2 26.17 2.40 31.34
C PRO A 2 24.91 2.32 30.45
N VAL A 3 23.74 2.59 31.03
CA VAL A 3 22.43 2.55 30.33
C VAL A 3 22.47 3.44 29.10
N LEU A 4 22.04 2.98 27.92
CA LEU A 4 22.18 3.74 26.67
C LEU A 4 21.44 5.09 26.72
N ASN A 5 20.18 5.07 27.15
CA ASN A 5 19.34 6.26 27.21
C ASN A 5 19.87 7.26 28.26
N PRO A 6 20.27 8.50 27.85
CA PRO A 6 20.83 9.49 28.77
C PRO A 6 19.91 9.83 29.93
N PHE A 7 18.59 9.94 29.67
CA PHE A 7 17.56 10.20 30.69
C PHE A 7 17.54 9.16 31.79
N LEU A 8 17.43 7.88 31.42
CA LEU A 8 17.41 6.81 32.40
C LEU A 8 18.74 6.74 33.16
N ARG A 9 19.88 6.93 32.48
CA ARG A 9 21.20 6.92 33.11
C ARG A 9 21.32 7.98 34.21
N ALA A 10 20.98 9.22 33.91
CA ALA A 10 21.06 10.33 34.86
C ALA A 10 20.02 10.21 35.97
N LEU A 11 18.78 9.83 35.64
CA LEU A 11 17.71 9.68 36.62
C LEU A 11 18.05 8.70 37.73
N PHE A 12 18.61 7.53 37.40
CA PHE A 12 18.98 6.51 38.40
C PHE A 12 20.29 6.81 39.15
N GLN A 13 20.96 7.92 38.82
CA GLN A 13 22.10 8.47 39.56
C GLN A 13 21.74 9.75 40.34
N SER A 14 20.60 10.37 40.03
CA SER A 14 20.15 11.63 40.61
C SER A 14 19.44 11.45 41.96
N SER A 15 19.44 12.53 42.75
CA SER A 15 18.75 12.60 44.03
C SER A 15 17.22 12.75 43.89
N VAL A 16 16.72 13.14 42.70
CA VAL A 16 15.30 13.36 42.41
C VAL A 16 14.44 12.14 42.74
N LEU A 17 14.95 10.92 42.53
CA LEU A 17 14.23 9.69 42.85
C LEU A 17 13.92 9.55 44.35
N GLY A 18 14.70 10.20 45.23
CA GLY A 18 14.40 10.27 46.67
C GLY A 18 13.07 10.96 46.97
N HIS A 19 12.63 11.89 46.12
CA HIS A 19 11.32 12.53 46.20
C HIS A 19 10.19 11.70 45.56
N ALA A 20 10.53 10.66 44.80
CA ALA A 20 9.61 9.81 44.04
C ALA A 20 9.37 8.44 44.69
N LEU A 21 9.14 8.42 46.01
CA LEU A 21 8.86 7.20 46.78
C LEU A 21 7.41 7.20 47.33
N PRO A 22 6.70 6.04 47.35
CA PRO A 22 7.10 4.75 46.77
C PRO A 22 7.00 4.74 45.23
N ALA A 23 7.89 4.03 44.55
CA ALA A 23 7.99 3.99 43.08
C ALA A 23 6.69 3.58 42.36
N GLN A 24 5.81 2.83 43.04
CA GLN A 24 4.50 2.45 42.54
C GLN A 24 3.59 3.65 42.27
N ASN A 25 3.76 4.78 42.97
CA ASN A 25 2.94 5.98 42.80
C ASN A 25 3.45 6.91 41.68
N TYR A 26 4.45 6.48 40.91
CA TYR A 26 5.08 7.32 39.91
C TYR A 26 5.18 6.60 38.56
N VAL A 27 5.06 7.38 37.49
CA VAL A 27 5.23 6.92 36.10
C VAL A 27 6.28 7.81 35.43
N LEU A 28 7.22 7.19 34.72
CA LEU A 28 8.28 7.89 34.02
C LEU A 28 7.87 8.13 32.57
N LEU A 29 7.93 9.39 32.12
CA LEU A 29 7.77 9.79 30.72
C LEU A 29 9.17 9.99 30.13
N VAL A 30 9.69 8.99 29.43
CA VAL A 30 11.07 8.96 28.99
C VAL A 30 11.16 9.38 27.52
N PRO A 31 11.86 10.48 27.17
CA PRO A 31 12.13 10.79 25.77
C PRO A 31 12.92 9.67 25.10
N THR A 32 12.62 9.38 23.83
CA THR A 32 13.37 8.37 23.07
C THR A 32 14.85 8.72 23.02
N THR A 33 15.72 7.70 23.03
CA THR A 33 17.16 7.87 22.98
C THR A 33 17.60 8.68 21.75
N GLU A 34 16.93 8.47 20.62
CA GLU A 34 17.10 9.23 19.38
C GLU A 34 16.81 10.73 19.58
N SER A 35 15.68 11.08 20.21
CA SER A 35 15.31 12.49 20.46
C SER A 35 16.30 13.21 21.37
N LEU A 36 16.93 12.49 22.30
CA LEU A 36 17.92 13.07 23.22
C LEU A 36 19.27 13.30 22.53
N PHE A 37 19.73 12.38 21.68
CA PHE A 37 21.01 12.52 20.97
C PHE A 37 20.95 13.45 19.76
N TYR A 38 19.85 13.41 19.01
CA TYR A 38 19.67 14.19 17.78
C TYR A 38 18.69 15.35 17.96
N GLY A 39 18.53 15.84 19.19
CA GLY A 39 17.75 17.03 19.49
C GLY A 39 18.57 18.08 20.22
N GLN A 40 18.34 19.34 19.90
CA GLN A 40 18.77 20.47 20.74
C GLN A 40 17.58 21.31 21.18
N ASP A 41 17.77 22.01 22.29
CA ASP A 41 16.83 23.04 22.72
C ASP A 41 17.16 24.35 22.01
N ARG A 42 16.20 24.86 21.23
CA ARG A 42 16.36 26.06 20.40
C ARG A 42 16.70 27.33 21.20
N GLU A 43 16.25 27.42 22.45
CA GLU A 43 16.55 28.60 23.28
C GLU A 43 17.97 28.57 23.85
N THR A 44 18.41 27.42 24.34
CA THR A 44 19.71 27.29 25.00
C THR A 44 20.83 26.88 24.07
N ASN A 45 20.52 26.39 22.86
CA ASN A 45 21.44 25.74 21.91
C ASN A 45 22.23 24.57 22.53
N LYS A 46 21.76 24.00 23.64
CA LYS A 46 22.34 22.81 24.25
C LYS A 46 21.63 21.56 23.73
N ARG A 47 22.39 20.48 23.56
CA ARG A 47 21.81 19.18 23.21
C ARG A 47 20.97 18.65 24.37
N TYR A 48 19.90 17.95 24.04
CA TYR A 48 19.05 17.37 25.08
C TYR A 48 19.76 16.30 25.90
N ALA A 49 20.77 15.61 25.34
CA ALA A 49 21.63 14.70 26.08
C ALA A 49 22.36 15.38 27.26
N ASP A 50 22.69 16.67 27.15
CA ASP A 50 23.38 17.44 28.20
C ASP A 50 22.37 18.06 29.19
N HIS A 51 21.16 18.40 28.73
CA HIS A 51 20.07 18.90 29.60
C HIS A 51 19.63 17.91 30.66
N VAL A 52 19.88 16.63 30.46
CA VAL A 52 19.50 15.59 31.42
C VAL A 52 20.24 15.71 32.75
N GLU A 53 21.38 16.41 32.80
CA GLU A 53 22.10 16.66 34.05
C GLU A 53 21.34 17.59 35.01
N ASP A 54 20.35 18.35 34.51
CA ASP A 54 19.51 19.22 35.34
C ASP A 54 18.41 18.40 36.06
N GLU A 55 18.39 18.50 37.39
CA GLU A 55 17.37 17.84 38.22
C GLU A 55 15.95 18.37 37.94
N ASP A 56 15.79 19.63 37.50
CA ASP A 56 14.47 20.16 37.13
C ASP A 56 13.96 19.55 35.81
N PHE A 57 14.87 19.26 34.86
CA PHE A 57 14.54 18.52 33.65
C PHE A 57 14.05 17.10 33.99
N LEU A 58 14.79 16.40 34.86
CA LEU A 58 14.43 15.06 35.33
C LEU A 58 13.06 15.05 36.02
N GLY A 59 12.84 15.94 36.99
CA GLY A 59 11.60 16.02 37.78
C GLY A 59 10.35 16.30 36.94
N SER A 60 10.50 17.04 35.83
CA SER A 60 9.41 17.40 34.91
C SER A 60 8.86 16.23 34.10
N HIS A 61 9.60 15.12 34.05
CA HIS A 61 9.27 13.92 33.30
C HIS A 61 8.79 12.77 34.19
N ILE A 62 8.63 13.02 35.50
CA ILE A 62 8.13 12.03 36.46
C ILE A 62 6.72 12.44 36.89
N LEU A 63 5.72 11.68 36.45
CA LEU A 63 4.32 11.90 36.84
C LEU A 63 4.04 11.27 38.20
N ARG A 64 3.38 12.03 39.07
CA ARG A 64 2.80 11.55 40.32
C ARG A 64 1.39 11.04 40.07
N ILE A 65 1.18 9.75 40.31
CA ILE A 65 -0.12 9.09 40.26
C ILE A 65 -0.68 9.04 41.68
N ILE A 66 -1.83 9.67 41.90
CA ILE A 66 -2.55 9.55 43.16
C ILE A 66 -3.28 8.20 43.13
N PRO A 67 -3.07 7.31 44.13
CA PRO A 67 -3.82 6.06 44.22
C PRO A 67 -5.32 6.36 44.23
N ALA A 68 -6.09 5.69 43.37
CA ALA A 68 -7.53 5.87 43.32
C ALA A 68 -8.13 5.42 44.67
N THR A 69 -8.70 6.36 45.42
CA THR A 69 -9.54 6.06 46.58
C THR A 69 -10.81 5.39 46.07
N ALA A 70 -11.09 4.17 46.53
CA ALA A 70 -12.07 3.21 45.99
C ALA A 70 -13.55 3.68 45.93
N GLU A 71 -13.87 4.94 46.23
CA GLU A 71 -15.25 5.37 46.47
C GLU A 71 -15.88 6.21 45.34
N LYS A 72 -15.16 6.64 44.30
CA LYS A 72 -15.75 7.48 43.23
C LYS A 72 -15.11 7.30 41.86
N ASP A 73 -15.31 6.15 41.22
CA ASP A 73 -15.08 6.06 39.78
C ASP A 73 -16.41 5.85 39.05
N GLY A 74 -16.86 6.93 38.41
CA GLY A 74 -17.85 6.85 37.35
C GLY A 74 -17.32 6.02 36.19
N ASN A 75 -18.24 5.43 35.43
CA ASN A 75 -18.01 4.47 34.36
C ASN A 75 -16.75 4.81 33.52
N VAL A 76 -15.74 3.93 33.52
CA VAL A 76 -14.42 4.15 32.86
C VAL A 76 -14.56 4.46 31.35
N ARG A 77 -15.69 4.05 30.76
CA ARG A 77 -16.11 4.39 29.41
C ARG A 77 -16.17 5.91 29.14
N ASP A 78 -16.61 6.70 30.13
CA ASP A 78 -16.75 8.17 29.98
C ASP A 78 -15.43 8.91 30.15
N THR A 79 -14.39 8.27 30.71
CA THR A 79 -13.13 8.93 31.07
C THR A 79 -11.99 8.63 30.08
N ARG A 80 -12.04 7.54 29.30
CA ARG A 80 -10.96 7.18 28.36
C ARG A 80 -10.65 8.23 27.28
N GLY A 81 -11.67 8.95 26.81
CA GLY A 81 -11.51 10.03 25.83
C GLY A 81 -11.31 11.43 26.44
N LYS A 82 -11.50 11.57 27.76
CA LYS A 82 -11.40 12.86 28.44
C LYS A 82 -9.95 13.14 28.83
N ALA A 83 -9.53 14.39 28.61
CA ALA A 83 -8.21 14.84 29.02
C ALA A 83 -8.09 14.82 30.56
N LYS A 84 -7.03 14.21 31.09
CA LYS A 84 -6.77 14.14 32.54
C LYS A 84 -5.47 14.86 32.87
N ASN A 85 -5.50 15.64 33.94
CA ASN A 85 -4.35 16.40 34.43
C ASN A 85 -3.59 15.57 35.47
N TYR A 86 -2.27 15.52 35.33
CA TYR A 86 -1.34 14.88 36.26
C TYR A 86 -0.33 15.91 36.75
N SER A 87 0.08 15.80 38.01
CA SER A 87 1.16 16.62 38.57
C SER A 87 2.48 15.87 38.45
N THR A 88 3.55 16.57 38.13
CA THR A 88 4.92 16.05 38.12
C THR A 88 5.56 16.16 39.51
N VAL A 89 6.71 15.52 39.72
CA VAL A 89 7.43 15.55 41.01
C VAL A 89 7.83 16.99 41.41
N ASN A 90 8.16 17.85 40.45
CA ASN A 90 8.47 19.26 40.69
C ASN A 90 7.22 20.18 40.67
N GLY A 91 6.01 19.61 40.69
CA GLY A 91 4.76 20.39 40.81
C GLY A 91 4.23 20.99 39.51
N ARG A 92 4.84 20.71 38.34
CA ARG A 92 4.29 21.11 37.02
C ARG A 92 3.10 20.24 36.63
N THR A 93 2.18 20.78 35.85
CA THR A 93 0.99 20.07 35.37
C THR A 93 1.19 19.56 33.95
N VAL A 94 0.86 18.29 33.71
CA VAL A 94 0.87 17.63 32.40
C VAL A 94 -0.54 17.12 32.10
N ILE A 95 -1.07 17.41 30.92
CA ILE A 95 -2.37 16.91 30.46
C ILE A 95 -2.14 15.72 29.52
N LEU A 96 -2.83 14.62 29.78
CA LEU A 96 -2.86 13.45 28.90
C LEU A 96 -4.24 13.31 28.28
N LYS A 97 -4.28 13.24 26.94
CA LYS A 97 -5.48 12.98 26.15
C LYS A 97 -5.16 11.92 25.10
N GLU A 98 -5.83 10.78 25.17
CA GLU A 98 -5.58 9.63 24.30
C GLU A 98 -4.10 9.21 24.34
N ASN A 99 -3.39 9.31 23.21
CA ASN A 99 -1.97 9.01 23.05
C ASN A 99 -1.07 10.25 23.10
N THR A 100 -1.60 11.42 23.45
CA THR A 100 -0.86 12.69 23.39
C THR A 100 -0.69 13.28 24.79
N VAL A 101 0.53 13.74 25.07
CA VAL A 101 0.97 14.39 26.30
C VAL A 101 1.15 15.87 26.00
N TYR A 102 0.54 16.74 26.79
CA TYR A 102 0.67 18.19 26.68
C TYR A 102 1.24 18.73 27.98
N SER A 103 2.32 19.49 27.93
CA SER A 103 2.77 20.26 29.09
C SER A 103 1.82 21.43 29.34
N ASN A 104 1.56 21.79 30.59
CA ASN A 104 0.65 22.86 30.97
C ASN A 104 1.29 23.76 32.06
N LYS A 105 0.53 24.18 33.08
CA LYS A 105 0.98 25.08 34.15
C LYS A 105 2.32 24.63 34.76
N GLY A 106 3.25 25.56 34.87
CA GLY A 106 4.58 25.35 35.45
C GLY A 106 5.69 25.08 34.43
N PHE A 107 5.35 24.80 33.16
CA PHE A 107 6.33 24.76 32.07
C PHE A 107 6.51 26.14 31.44
N LYS A 108 7.74 26.49 31.03
CA LYS A 108 8.01 27.75 30.31
C LYS A 108 7.30 27.80 28.94
N HIS A 109 7.27 26.66 28.25
CA HIS A 109 6.65 26.49 26.94
C HIS A 109 5.61 25.38 26.97
N LEU A 110 4.57 25.53 26.14
CA LEU A 110 3.53 24.50 25.96
C LEU A 110 3.95 23.55 24.84
N ASN A 111 4.59 22.45 25.22
CA ASN A 111 5.00 21.35 24.36
C ASN A 111 3.96 20.23 24.28
N GLN A 112 4.01 19.50 23.18
CA GLN A 112 3.20 18.33 22.89
C GLN A 112 4.11 17.15 22.56
N ALA A 113 3.92 15.98 23.17
CA ALA A 113 4.60 14.74 22.82
C ALA A 113 3.60 13.59 22.63
N THR A 114 4.00 12.52 21.93
CA THR A 114 3.17 11.32 21.72
C THR A 114 3.71 10.15 22.52
N LEU A 115 2.82 9.39 23.16
CA LEU A 115 3.15 8.13 23.83
C LEU A 115 3.41 7.04 22.78
N LEU A 116 4.55 6.36 22.87
CA LEU A 116 5.00 5.37 21.87
C LEU A 116 4.83 3.93 22.36
N SER A 117 5.54 3.55 23.40
CA SER A 117 5.52 2.20 23.98
C SER A 117 5.69 2.25 25.49
N ASP A 118 5.24 1.21 26.17
CA ASP A 118 5.35 1.04 27.62
C ASP A 118 6.26 -0.15 27.96
N LEU A 119 7.04 -0.02 29.04
CA LEU A 119 7.88 -1.10 29.57
C LEU A 119 8.04 -1.00 31.09
N LEU A 120 8.35 -2.14 31.70
CA LEU A 120 8.74 -2.22 33.11
C LEU A 120 10.26 -2.23 33.21
N TYR A 121 10.79 -1.17 33.82
CA TYR A 121 12.21 -0.94 34.00
C TYR A 121 12.61 -1.32 35.43
N TYR A 122 13.69 -2.09 35.58
CA TYR A 122 14.20 -2.49 36.89
C TYR A 122 15.43 -1.67 37.25
N SER A 123 15.40 -0.99 38.40
CA SER A 123 16.54 -0.15 38.82
C SER A 123 17.80 -1.01 39.03
N PRO A 124 18.98 -0.57 38.56
CA PRO A 124 20.23 -1.32 38.75
C PRO A 124 20.73 -1.37 40.21
N GLY A 125 20.12 -0.58 41.10
CA GLY A 125 20.48 -0.50 42.52
C GLY A 125 20.16 -1.75 43.34
N ASN A 126 20.53 -1.73 44.63
CA ASN A 126 20.38 -2.88 45.53
C ASN A 126 18.91 -3.31 45.73
N ASP A 127 17.97 -2.36 45.69
CA ASP A 127 16.56 -2.59 46.01
C ASP A 127 15.68 -2.98 44.82
N MET A 128 16.23 -3.08 43.59
CA MET A 128 15.53 -3.53 42.37
C MET A 128 14.07 -3.06 42.27
N GLN A 129 13.85 -1.75 42.37
CA GLN A 129 12.51 -1.20 42.26
C GLN A 129 12.04 -1.26 40.79
N GLN A 130 10.78 -1.65 40.61
CA GLN A 130 10.12 -1.71 39.30
C GLN A 130 9.47 -0.35 38.96
N TRP A 131 9.90 0.25 37.86
CA TRP A 131 9.42 1.52 37.34
C TRP A 131 8.63 1.30 36.04
N LEU A 132 7.46 1.94 35.92
CA LEU A 132 6.73 1.97 34.65
C LEU A 132 7.21 3.14 33.82
N VAL A 133 7.75 2.82 32.65
CA VAL A 133 8.27 3.76 31.69
C VAL A 133 7.31 3.80 30.50
N TYR A 134 6.88 5.00 30.13
CA TYR A 134 6.31 5.28 28.82
C TYR A 134 7.30 6.08 28.01
N TYR A 135 7.68 5.59 26.84
CA TYR A 135 8.47 6.37 25.90
C TYR A 135 7.62 7.46 25.26
N ILE A 136 8.14 8.69 25.24
CA ILE A 136 7.55 9.84 24.56
C ILE A 136 8.42 10.25 23.38
N SER A 137 7.80 10.74 22.31
CA SER A 137 8.50 11.08 21.06
C SER A 137 9.51 12.22 21.17
N LYS A 138 9.36 13.13 22.15
CA LYS A 138 10.27 14.26 22.38
C LYS A 138 10.15 14.77 23.82
N PRO A 139 11.16 15.51 24.32
CA PRO A 139 11.16 16.09 25.67
C PRO A 139 10.00 17.07 25.90
N LEU A 140 9.53 17.16 27.15
CA LEU A 140 8.45 18.07 27.56
C LEU A 140 8.93 19.49 27.88
N THR A 141 10.23 19.69 28.07
CA THR A 141 10.87 20.97 28.43
C THR A 141 11.75 21.49 27.29
N GLY A 142 11.87 22.82 27.18
CA GLY A 142 12.60 23.48 26.08
C GLY A 142 11.82 23.48 24.76
N LEU A 143 12.39 24.05 23.69
CA LEU A 143 11.82 24.03 22.35
C LEU A 143 12.58 23.04 21.48
N PHE A 144 11.99 21.88 21.25
CA PHE A 144 12.65 20.79 20.53
C PHE A 144 12.95 21.15 19.08
N GLU A 145 14.24 21.17 18.75
CA GLU A 145 14.77 21.29 17.40
C GLU A 145 15.51 19.99 17.05
N ALA A 146 15.04 19.30 16.02
CA ALA A 146 15.72 18.11 15.52
C ALA A 146 17.01 18.51 14.79
N LEU A 147 18.13 17.92 15.19
CA LEU A 147 19.43 18.04 14.55
C LEU A 147 19.65 16.79 13.68
N PRO A 148 19.26 16.82 12.39
CA PRO A 148 19.53 15.70 11.50
C PRO A 148 21.04 15.47 11.39
N ILE A 149 21.43 14.20 11.34
CA ILE A 149 22.83 13.80 11.13
C ILE A 149 23.29 14.38 9.79
N LYS A 150 24.30 15.23 9.81
CA LYS A 150 24.87 15.81 8.59
C LYS A 150 25.50 14.68 7.77
N PRO A 151 25.05 14.44 6.52
CA PRO A 151 25.61 13.38 5.69
C PRO A 151 27.09 13.66 5.40
N ALA A 152 27.92 12.63 5.57
CA ALA A 152 29.34 12.72 5.26
C ALA A 152 29.54 12.65 3.74
N ILE A 153 29.55 13.83 3.09
CA ILE A 153 29.82 13.93 1.65
C ILE A 153 31.34 13.89 1.46
N ILE A 154 31.84 12.84 0.80
CA ILE A 154 33.26 12.71 0.44
C ILE A 154 33.38 12.95 -1.08
N GLY A 155 33.89 14.12 -1.47
CA GLY A 155 34.19 14.49 -2.87
C GLY A 155 33.31 15.60 -3.46
N GLU A 156 33.78 16.22 -4.55
CA GLU A 156 33.07 17.24 -5.34
C GLU A 156 31.93 16.66 -6.19
N THR A 157 31.02 15.90 -5.59
CA THR A 157 29.73 15.64 -6.25
C THR A 157 28.87 16.87 -6.04
N ARG A 158 28.83 17.75 -7.06
CA ARG A 158 27.82 18.82 -7.18
C ARG A 158 26.45 18.17 -7.01
N ILE A 159 25.89 18.28 -5.81
CA ILE A 159 24.50 17.94 -5.56
C ILE A 159 23.71 19.00 -6.31
N ASN A 160 23.17 18.60 -7.47
CA ASN A 160 21.99 19.26 -8.01
C ASN A 160 20.92 19.09 -6.92
N HIS A 161 20.80 20.09 -6.06
CA HIS A 161 19.67 20.23 -5.17
C HIS A 161 18.43 20.41 -6.06
N ALA A 162 17.85 19.28 -6.48
CA ALA A 162 16.43 19.19 -6.74
C ALA A 162 15.76 19.39 -5.38
N ILE A 163 15.61 20.65 -5.00
CA ILE A 163 14.74 21.08 -3.90
C ILE A 163 13.34 20.55 -4.27
N PRO A 164 12.74 19.68 -3.47
CA PRO A 164 11.35 19.32 -3.67
C PRO A 164 10.52 20.52 -3.25
N GLY A 165 10.21 21.41 -4.20
CA GLY A 165 9.16 22.43 -4.10
C GLY A 165 8.89 22.97 -2.69
N SER A 166 9.92 23.37 -1.95
CA SER A 166 9.72 24.11 -0.72
C SER A 166 9.54 25.55 -1.15
N SER A 167 8.29 26.01 -1.12
CA SER A 167 7.89 27.41 -1.00
C SER A 167 9.08 28.33 -0.74
N SER A 168 9.52 29.02 -1.78
CA SER A 168 10.51 30.08 -1.70
C SER A 168 9.93 31.20 -0.85
N SER A 169 10.35 31.22 0.41
CA SER A 169 10.39 32.44 1.21
C SER A 169 11.58 33.26 0.70
N SER A 170 11.39 33.89 -0.46
CA SER A 170 12.25 34.97 -0.90
C SER A 170 11.94 36.17 0.00
N SER A 171 12.87 36.45 0.90
CA SER A 171 13.05 37.77 1.51
C SER A 171 13.52 38.75 0.43
N GLU A 172 12.62 39.10 -0.47
CA GLU A 172 12.67 40.32 -1.27
C GLU A 172 11.48 41.18 -0.83
N PRO A 173 11.62 42.52 -0.80
CA PRO A 173 10.50 43.39 -0.45
C PRO A 173 9.34 43.11 -1.41
N PRO A 174 8.07 43.16 -0.98
CA PRO A 174 6.96 42.73 -1.79
C PRO A 174 6.77 43.72 -2.94
N THR A 175 7.37 43.41 -4.10
CA THR A 175 6.95 43.99 -5.37
C THR A 175 5.67 43.25 -5.77
N PRO A 176 4.58 43.97 -6.10
CA PRO A 176 3.33 43.31 -6.47
C PRO A 176 3.59 42.46 -7.72
N ARG A 177 3.41 41.14 -7.62
CA ARG A 177 3.48 40.24 -8.78
C ARG A 177 2.48 40.74 -9.81
N LYS A 178 2.97 41.14 -10.98
CA LYS A 178 2.15 41.55 -12.12
C LYS A 178 1.18 40.41 -12.45
N LYS A 179 -0.09 40.76 -12.67
CA LYS A 179 -1.13 39.77 -12.95
C LYS A 179 -0.99 39.33 -14.40
N ASP A 180 -0.78 38.03 -14.62
CA ASP A 180 -0.82 37.39 -15.94
C ASP A 180 -2.29 37.26 -16.38
N ILE A 181 -2.70 38.04 -17.37
CA ILE A 181 -4.08 38.08 -17.88
C ILE A 181 -4.06 37.51 -19.30
N LYS A 182 -4.78 36.41 -19.51
CA LYS A 182 -4.74 35.66 -20.78
C LYS A 182 -5.97 35.87 -21.66
N THR A 183 -7.08 36.36 -21.11
CA THR A 183 -8.31 36.62 -21.87
C THR A 183 -8.88 37.99 -21.52
N PHE A 184 -9.59 38.62 -22.47
CA PHE A 184 -10.24 39.91 -22.20
C PHE A 184 -11.32 39.78 -21.13
N GLY A 185 -12.01 38.63 -21.05
CA GLY A 185 -12.95 38.36 -19.96
C GLY A 185 -12.28 38.46 -18.58
N GLN A 186 -11.08 37.88 -18.42
CA GLN A 186 -10.29 38.02 -17.19
C GLN A 186 -9.83 39.46 -16.95
N LEU A 187 -9.59 40.25 -18.01
CA LEU A 187 -9.28 41.67 -17.89
C LEU A 187 -10.48 42.43 -17.33
N LEU A 188 -11.67 42.23 -17.88
CA LEU A 188 -12.89 42.87 -17.41
C LEU A 188 -13.21 42.51 -15.96
N GLU A 189 -13.06 41.24 -15.57
CA GLU A 189 -13.27 40.79 -14.18
C GLU A 189 -12.25 41.40 -13.20
N ASN A 190 -10.98 41.51 -13.59
CA ASN A 190 -9.93 42.07 -12.73
C ASN A 190 -9.98 43.60 -12.63
N PHE A 191 -10.59 44.29 -13.59
CA PHE A 191 -10.73 45.75 -13.63
C PHE A 191 -12.21 46.17 -13.79
N PRO A 192 -13.02 46.08 -12.72
CA PRO A 192 -14.47 46.31 -12.78
C PRO A 192 -14.87 47.71 -13.27
N MET A 193 -14.00 48.70 -13.10
CA MET A 193 -14.25 50.06 -13.58
C MET A 193 -14.13 50.16 -15.10
N ILE A 194 -13.18 49.43 -15.71
CA ILE A 194 -13.04 49.31 -17.16
C ILE A 194 -14.27 48.56 -17.71
N GLN A 195 -14.65 47.45 -17.08
CA GLN A 195 -15.86 46.71 -17.44
C GLN A 195 -17.11 47.59 -17.40
N ARG A 196 -17.33 48.34 -16.31
CA ARG A 196 -18.52 49.20 -16.19
C ARG A 196 -18.59 50.29 -17.27
N GLN A 197 -17.45 50.79 -17.74
CA GLN A 197 -17.40 51.80 -18.80
C GLN A 197 -17.63 51.19 -20.19
N MET A 198 -17.10 50.00 -20.45
CA MET A 198 -17.21 49.35 -21.76
C MET A 198 -18.48 48.54 -21.98
N GLN A 199 -19.03 47.90 -20.94
CA GLN A 199 -20.14 46.95 -21.05
C GLN A 199 -21.35 47.49 -21.84
N PRO A 200 -21.84 48.73 -21.60
CA PRO A 200 -22.97 49.26 -22.36
C PRO A 200 -22.65 49.51 -23.84
N GLY A 201 -21.39 49.83 -24.15
CA GLY A 201 -20.91 50.02 -25.52
C GLY A 201 -20.79 48.69 -26.26
N LEU A 202 -20.20 47.68 -25.62
CA LEU A 202 -20.06 46.33 -26.16
C LEU A 202 -21.44 45.68 -26.41
N GLU A 203 -22.39 45.81 -25.49
CA GLU A 203 -23.75 45.28 -25.69
C GLU A 203 -24.48 45.94 -26.85
N ARG A 204 -24.33 47.26 -27.04
CA ARG A 204 -24.89 47.95 -28.22
C ARG A 204 -24.24 47.46 -29.50
N LEU A 205 -22.92 47.35 -29.50
CA LEU A 205 -22.13 46.87 -30.64
C LEU A 205 -22.53 45.46 -31.05
N PHE A 206 -22.70 44.52 -30.11
CA PHE A 206 -23.18 43.17 -30.41
C PHE A 206 -24.63 43.14 -30.90
N ASN A 207 -25.49 44.01 -30.39
CA ASN A 207 -26.88 44.13 -30.87
C ASN A 207 -26.94 44.73 -32.29
N GLU A 208 -26.11 45.73 -32.59
CA GLU A 208 -25.99 46.32 -33.93
C GLU A 208 -25.43 45.32 -34.92
N PHE A 209 -24.35 44.62 -34.56
CA PHE A 209 -23.77 43.53 -35.35
C PHE A 209 -24.81 42.43 -35.64
N SER A 210 -25.57 42.01 -34.62
CA SER A 210 -26.64 41.03 -34.78
C SER A 210 -27.79 41.54 -35.66
N LYS A 211 -28.04 42.85 -35.70
CA LYS A 211 -29.11 43.46 -36.49
C LYS A 211 -28.72 43.68 -37.95
N GLU A 212 -27.45 44.01 -38.21
CA GLU A 212 -26.89 44.10 -39.56
C GLU A 212 -26.92 42.73 -40.26
N LEU A 213 -26.50 41.68 -39.55
CA LEU A 213 -26.42 40.33 -40.11
C LEU A 213 -27.73 39.52 -39.93
N GLY A 214 -28.61 39.88 -39.00
CA GLY A 214 -29.80 39.11 -38.62
C GLY A 214 -31.07 39.30 -39.47
N LYS A 215 -31.04 40.08 -40.55
CA LYS A 215 -32.20 40.20 -41.45
C LYS A 215 -32.43 38.88 -42.19
N PRO A 216 -33.61 38.21 -42.05
CA PRO A 216 -33.92 37.03 -42.84
C PRO A 216 -34.11 37.42 -44.31
N LEU A 217 -33.60 36.59 -45.22
CA LEU A 217 -33.80 36.73 -46.67
C LEU A 217 -35.32 36.83 -46.99
N PRO A 218 -35.75 37.69 -47.93
CA PRO A 218 -37.12 37.64 -48.42
C PRO A 218 -37.39 36.27 -49.06
N PRO A 219 -38.58 35.68 -48.87
CA PRO A 219 -38.90 34.40 -49.48
C PRO A 219 -38.87 34.53 -51.01
N PRO A 220 -38.44 33.49 -51.75
CA PRO A 220 -38.51 33.50 -53.21
C PRO A 220 -39.99 33.68 -53.62
N PRO A 221 -40.28 34.50 -54.65
CA PRO A 221 -41.66 34.77 -55.05
C PRO A 221 -42.35 33.47 -55.47
N SER A 222 -43.52 33.23 -54.87
CA SER A 222 -44.38 32.08 -55.16
C SER A 222 -45.72 32.52 -55.75
N ARG A 223 -46.29 31.63 -56.60
CA ARG A 223 -47.55 31.64 -57.39
C ARG A 223 -47.37 32.11 -58.85
N SER A 224 -47.94 31.44 -59.86
CA SER A 224 -49.27 30.78 -59.94
C SER A 224 -49.36 29.79 -61.15
N PRO A 225 -50.47 29.04 -61.41
CA PRO A 225 -50.44 27.63 -61.85
C PRO A 225 -50.98 27.26 -63.26
N THR A 226 -50.53 26.09 -63.78
CA THR A 226 -51.17 25.10 -64.74
C THR A 226 -51.48 25.53 -66.19
N PRO A 227 -51.75 24.61 -67.17
CA PRO A 227 -51.40 23.17 -67.36
C PRO A 227 -51.01 22.76 -68.83
N SER A 228 -50.56 21.49 -69.02
CA SER A 228 -50.74 20.63 -70.24
C SER A 228 -50.03 21.06 -71.55
N THR A 229 -49.52 20.25 -72.50
CA THR A 229 -49.42 18.80 -72.77
C THR A 229 -48.62 18.63 -74.07
N LEU A 230 -47.94 17.48 -74.21
CA LEU A 230 -47.66 16.67 -75.43
C LEU A 230 -46.60 17.06 -76.49
N ASP A 231 -45.83 16.00 -76.80
CA ASP A 231 -45.18 15.55 -78.06
C ASP A 231 -44.00 16.36 -78.65
N GLY A 232 -42.89 15.77 -79.11
CA GLY A 232 -42.45 14.38 -79.25
C GLY A 232 -41.34 14.29 -80.32
N THR A 233 -40.30 13.47 -80.06
CA THR A 233 -39.45 12.69 -81.03
C THR A 233 -38.68 13.43 -82.16
N THR A 234 -37.48 13.08 -82.67
CA THR A 234 -36.27 12.28 -82.35
C THR A 234 -35.32 12.46 -83.56
N GLN A 235 -33.98 12.46 -83.35
CA GLN A 235 -32.89 12.12 -84.32
C GLN A 235 -32.64 13.07 -85.53
N ALA A 236 -31.46 13.21 -86.15
CA ALA A 236 -30.04 12.93 -85.87
C ALA A 236 -29.19 13.50 -87.04
N SER A 237 -27.89 13.68 -86.76
CA SER A 237 -26.71 13.63 -87.67
C SER A 237 -26.15 14.86 -88.40
N GLU A 238 -24.83 15.04 -88.12
CA GLU A 238 -23.68 15.25 -89.02
C GLU A 238 -23.52 16.61 -89.75
N THR A 239 -22.35 17.23 -89.95
CA THR A 239 -20.91 17.05 -89.64
C THR A 239 -20.23 18.38 -90.02
N GLY A 240 -19.12 18.78 -89.37
CA GLY A 240 -18.30 19.91 -89.84
C GLY A 240 -17.31 20.44 -88.82
N SER A 241 -16.02 20.33 -89.14
CA SER A 241 -14.87 20.48 -88.26
C SER A 241 -14.24 21.89 -88.27
N VAL A 242 -13.39 22.15 -87.27
CA VAL A 242 -12.20 23.05 -87.24
C VAL A 242 -12.34 24.43 -86.53
N ARG A 243 -11.77 24.43 -85.31
CA ARG A 243 -10.92 25.45 -84.63
C ARG A 243 -11.52 26.69 -83.93
N SER A 244 -11.11 26.76 -82.67
CA SER A 244 -10.63 27.91 -81.87
C SER A 244 -11.63 28.91 -81.30
N ASN A 245 -11.56 29.02 -79.97
CA ASN A 245 -11.70 30.21 -79.14
C ASN A 245 -12.96 31.07 -79.31
N GLY A 246 -13.88 30.92 -78.36
CA GLY A 246 -14.96 31.88 -78.14
C GLY A 246 -15.90 31.41 -77.04
N SER A 247 -15.49 31.60 -75.78
CA SER A 247 -16.42 31.52 -74.64
C SER A 247 -17.45 32.65 -74.78
N VAL A 248 -18.62 32.31 -75.30
CA VAL A 248 -19.80 33.18 -75.31
C VAL A 248 -20.58 32.92 -74.04
N LYS A 249 -20.57 33.94 -73.17
CA LYS A 249 -21.39 34.07 -71.97
C LYS A 249 -22.87 33.82 -72.28
N LEU A 250 -23.46 32.82 -71.63
CA LEU A 250 -24.87 32.83 -71.26
C LEU A 250 -24.97 33.11 -69.76
N PRO A 251 -25.96 33.90 -69.31
CA PRO A 251 -26.00 34.48 -67.97
C PRO A 251 -26.44 33.43 -66.95
N PHE A 252 -26.11 33.65 -65.68
CA PHE A 252 -26.34 32.77 -64.53
C PHE A 252 -25.22 31.77 -64.24
N ASN A 253 -24.08 32.31 -63.79
CA ASN A 253 -23.25 31.78 -62.70
C ASN A 253 -22.08 32.77 -62.52
N SER A 254 -22.31 33.86 -61.78
CA SER A 254 -21.23 34.76 -61.38
C SER A 254 -20.88 34.49 -59.91
N PRO A 255 -19.61 34.19 -59.57
CA PRO A 255 -19.16 34.05 -58.19
C PRO A 255 -19.24 35.36 -57.39
N ALA A 256 -19.49 36.49 -58.07
CA ALA A 256 -19.57 37.81 -57.47
C ALA A 256 -20.73 38.01 -56.47
N TYR A 257 -21.76 37.15 -56.47
CA TYR A 257 -22.87 37.28 -55.48
C TYR A 257 -22.60 36.57 -54.15
N PHE A 258 -21.62 35.65 -54.10
CA PHE A 258 -21.28 34.93 -52.86
C PHE A 258 -20.08 35.54 -52.13
N GLU A 259 -19.12 36.11 -52.88
CA GLU A 259 -17.99 36.86 -52.29
C GLU A 259 -18.50 38.13 -51.55
N ASP A 260 -19.54 38.79 -52.07
CA ASP A 260 -20.12 39.98 -51.43
C ASP A 260 -20.66 39.72 -50.02
N GLU A 261 -21.24 38.54 -49.72
CA GLU A 261 -21.80 38.25 -48.39
C GLU A 261 -20.72 37.85 -47.37
N GLU A 262 -19.69 37.11 -47.79
CA GLU A 262 -18.56 36.76 -46.92
C GLU A 262 -17.68 38.00 -46.65
N ASP A 263 -17.44 38.83 -47.66
CA ASP A 263 -16.75 40.12 -47.51
C ASP A 263 -17.58 41.11 -46.68
N LEU A 264 -18.92 41.09 -46.79
CA LEU A 264 -19.80 41.87 -45.91
C LEU A 264 -19.67 41.39 -44.45
N MET A 265 -19.62 40.08 -44.21
CA MET A 265 -19.39 39.53 -42.87
C MET A 265 -18.02 39.92 -42.33
N ARG A 266 -16.98 39.87 -43.16
CA ARG A 266 -15.62 40.28 -42.80
C ARG A 266 -15.57 41.76 -42.44
N THR A 267 -16.12 42.63 -43.29
CA THR A 267 -16.12 44.08 -43.05
C THR A 267 -16.97 44.47 -41.85
N ALA A 268 -18.10 43.79 -41.62
CA ALA A 268 -18.93 44.00 -40.44
C ALA A 268 -18.19 43.60 -39.15
N LEU A 269 -17.44 42.49 -39.15
CA LEU A 269 -16.65 42.07 -37.98
C LEU A 269 -15.46 43.01 -37.75
N GLU A 270 -14.76 43.42 -38.80
CA GLU A 270 -13.66 44.39 -38.72
C GLU A 270 -14.13 45.72 -38.12
N THR A 271 -15.31 46.20 -38.56
CA THR A 271 -15.95 47.40 -38.02
C THR A 271 -16.31 47.22 -36.55
N ALA A 272 -16.82 46.05 -36.17
CA ALA A 272 -17.13 45.72 -34.77
C ALA A 272 -15.87 45.64 -33.89
N VAL A 273 -14.77 45.07 -34.37
CA VAL A 273 -13.50 45.02 -33.63
C VAL A 273 -12.93 46.43 -33.46
N THR A 274 -12.91 47.23 -34.54
CA THR A 274 -12.43 48.62 -34.50
C THR A 274 -13.25 49.46 -33.53
N ALA A 275 -14.58 49.35 -33.57
CA ALA A 275 -15.47 50.04 -32.63
C ALA A 275 -15.25 49.60 -31.18
N ALA A 276 -14.93 48.32 -30.93
CA ALA A 276 -14.60 47.82 -29.60
C ALA A 276 -13.25 48.35 -29.09
N ILE A 277 -12.26 48.51 -29.97
CA ILE A 277 -10.97 49.15 -29.67
C ILE A 277 -11.17 50.64 -29.35
N ASP A 278 -11.97 51.36 -30.14
CA ASP A 278 -12.31 52.76 -29.89
C ASP A 278 -13.02 52.95 -28.54
N LEU A 279 -13.93 52.03 -28.18
CA LEU A 279 -14.57 52.00 -26.87
C LEU A 279 -13.55 51.81 -25.74
N PHE A 280 -12.51 50.98 -25.94
CA PHE A 280 -11.45 50.78 -24.95
C PHE A 280 -10.55 52.03 -24.84
N GLN A 281 -10.24 52.69 -25.96
CA GLN A 281 -9.47 53.95 -25.96
C GLN A 281 -10.22 55.10 -25.26
N GLY A 282 -11.56 55.05 -25.23
CA GLY A 282 -12.42 56.00 -24.50
C GLY A 282 -12.47 55.81 -22.98
N VAL A 283 -11.84 54.76 -22.43
CA VAL A 283 -11.79 54.48 -20.99
C VAL A 283 -10.93 55.52 -20.26
N ASP A 284 -11.30 55.83 -19.02
CA ASP A 284 -10.59 56.82 -18.20
C ASP A 284 -9.06 56.55 -18.13
N LYS A 285 -8.26 57.57 -18.46
CA LYS A 285 -6.78 57.51 -18.52
C LYS A 285 -6.15 57.03 -17.22
N GLN A 286 -6.77 57.31 -16.06
CA GLN A 286 -6.28 56.82 -14.76
C GLN A 286 -6.39 55.29 -14.64
N GLN A 287 -7.46 54.70 -15.18
CA GLN A 287 -7.67 53.25 -15.16
C GLN A 287 -6.76 52.54 -16.16
N LEU A 288 -6.52 53.13 -17.33
CA LEU A 288 -5.56 52.62 -18.32
C LEU A 288 -4.11 52.65 -17.80
N SER A 289 -3.74 53.72 -17.09
CA SER A 289 -2.43 53.79 -16.41
C SER A 289 -2.30 52.76 -15.30
N TYR A 290 -3.39 52.44 -14.59
CA TYR A 290 -3.39 51.41 -13.56
C TYR A 290 -3.27 49.99 -14.14
N LEU A 291 -3.93 49.72 -15.27
CA LEU A 291 -3.76 48.49 -16.04
C LEU A 291 -2.29 48.31 -16.46
N GLY A 292 -1.70 49.31 -17.12
CA GLY A 292 -0.29 49.25 -17.57
C GLY A 292 0.75 49.16 -16.44
N ALA A 293 0.41 49.60 -15.22
CA ALA A 293 1.30 49.45 -14.06
C ALA A 293 1.20 48.08 -13.37
N THR A 294 0.12 47.33 -13.60
CA THR A 294 -0.19 46.09 -12.86
C THR A 294 -0.13 44.82 -13.73
N THR A 295 0.01 44.97 -15.05
CA THR A 295 0.13 43.88 -16.02
C THR A 295 1.33 44.10 -16.94
N ASP A 296 1.75 43.06 -17.67
CA ASP A 296 2.77 43.14 -18.73
C ASP A 296 2.16 43.32 -20.13
N LEU A 297 0.87 43.66 -20.22
CA LEU A 297 0.15 43.78 -21.48
C LEU A 297 0.54 45.07 -22.23
N THR A 298 0.95 44.93 -23.50
CA THR A 298 1.17 46.06 -24.40
C THR A 298 -0.11 46.44 -25.15
N GLY A 299 -0.13 47.61 -25.81
CA GLY A 299 -1.28 48.06 -26.62
C GLY A 299 -1.77 47.00 -27.63
N PRO A 300 -0.87 46.45 -28.47
CA PRO A 300 -1.21 45.37 -29.40
C PRO A 300 -1.74 44.11 -28.70
N ASP A 301 -1.23 43.75 -27.52
CA ASP A 301 -1.73 42.58 -26.78
C ASP A 301 -3.18 42.78 -26.34
N VAL A 302 -3.54 43.99 -25.91
CA VAL A 302 -4.92 44.31 -25.52
C VAL A 302 -5.84 44.33 -26.73
N GLU A 303 -5.40 44.86 -27.87
CA GLU A 303 -6.17 44.83 -29.12
C GLU A 303 -6.46 43.38 -29.55
N LYS A 304 -5.46 42.48 -29.49
CA LYS A 304 -5.66 41.04 -29.76
C LYS A 304 -6.66 40.40 -28.81
N LEU A 305 -6.60 40.75 -27.53
CA LEU A 305 -7.58 40.27 -26.54
C LEU A 305 -9.00 40.74 -26.87
N ILE A 306 -9.16 42.01 -27.32
CA ILE A 306 -10.46 42.56 -27.73
C ILE A 306 -11.00 41.85 -28.97
N GLU A 307 -10.17 41.69 -30.01
CA GLU A 307 -10.55 40.98 -31.23
C GLU A 307 -11.00 39.55 -30.94
N ARG A 308 -10.21 38.80 -30.16
CA ARG A 308 -10.57 37.44 -29.72
C ARG A 308 -11.89 37.42 -28.97
N TYR A 309 -12.11 38.37 -28.07
CA TYR A 309 -13.36 38.45 -27.29
C TYR A 309 -14.59 38.73 -28.16
N VAL A 310 -14.48 39.66 -29.12
CA VAL A 310 -15.55 39.96 -30.07
C VAL A 310 -15.84 38.71 -30.91
N ALA A 311 -14.80 38.06 -31.44
CA ALA A 311 -14.93 36.85 -32.26
C ALA A 311 -15.55 35.67 -31.49
N GLU A 312 -15.14 35.42 -30.24
CA GLU A 312 -15.70 34.38 -29.36
C GLU A 312 -17.19 34.61 -29.09
N TYR A 313 -17.62 35.87 -28.94
CA TYR A 313 -19.02 36.20 -28.66
C TYR A 313 -19.95 35.95 -29.87
N VAL A 314 -19.49 36.28 -31.08
CA VAL A 314 -20.32 36.19 -32.31
C VAL A 314 -20.17 34.85 -33.06
N HIS A 315 -19.14 34.06 -32.74
CA HIS A 315 -18.85 32.78 -33.38
C HIS A 315 -20.01 31.78 -33.36
N PRO A 316 -20.59 31.40 -32.20
CA PRO A 316 -21.55 30.29 -32.15
C PRO A 316 -22.93 30.66 -32.72
N THR A 317 -23.30 31.94 -32.70
CA THR A 317 -24.66 32.41 -33.02
C THR A 317 -24.83 32.86 -34.45
N LEU A 318 -23.79 33.44 -35.07
CA LEU A 318 -23.92 34.12 -36.36
C LEU A 318 -22.82 33.72 -37.36
N LEU A 319 -21.55 33.95 -37.03
CA LEU A 319 -20.46 33.85 -38.01
C LEU A 319 -20.23 32.43 -38.50
N PHE A 320 -19.94 31.49 -37.60
CA PHE A 320 -19.53 30.14 -37.98
C PHE A 320 -20.65 29.32 -38.65
N PRO A 321 -21.92 29.39 -38.20
CA PRO A 321 -23.02 28.73 -38.92
C PRO A 321 -23.19 29.21 -40.37
N ARG A 322 -22.98 30.52 -40.63
CA ARG A 322 -23.06 31.07 -42.00
C ARG A 322 -21.88 30.65 -42.86
N LEU A 323 -20.66 30.69 -42.32
CA LEU A 323 -19.46 30.15 -42.99
C LEU A 323 -19.62 28.66 -43.34
N CYS A 324 -20.17 27.87 -42.40
CA CYS A 324 -20.52 26.46 -42.67
C CYS A 324 -21.54 26.30 -43.81
N SER A 325 -22.43 27.28 -44.02
CA SER A 325 -23.41 27.24 -45.10
C SER A 325 -22.79 27.56 -46.46
N PHE A 326 -21.84 28.51 -46.52
CA PHE A 326 -21.12 28.87 -47.75
C PHE A 326 -20.22 27.73 -48.23
N HIS A 327 -19.45 27.11 -47.32
CA HIS A 327 -18.53 26.02 -47.67
C HIS A 327 -19.17 24.62 -47.64
N LYS A 328 -20.50 24.52 -47.45
CA LYS A 328 -21.19 23.24 -47.23
C LYS A 328 -20.89 22.17 -48.30
N ALA A 329 -20.89 22.55 -49.57
CA ALA A 329 -20.62 21.61 -50.67
C ALA A 329 -19.17 21.08 -50.64
N GLN A 330 -18.21 21.98 -50.39
CA GLN A 330 -16.79 21.64 -50.30
C GLN A 330 -16.50 20.77 -49.08
N ASP A 331 -17.06 21.11 -47.93
CA ASP A 331 -16.92 20.35 -46.68
C ASP A 331 -17.55 18.96 -46.77
N GLN A 332 -18.72 18.82 -47.39
CA GLN A 332 -19.37 17.51 -47.55
C GLN A 332 -18.55 16.57 -48.44
N GLU A 333 -17.98 17.09 -49.52
CA GLU A 333 -17.14 16.30 -50.41
C GLU A 333 -15.81 15.92 -49.73
N LEU A 334 -15.19 16.86 -49.01
CA LEU A 334 -13.99 16.60 -48.23
C LEU A 334 -14.25 15.54 -47.13
N ASP A 335 -15.32 15.67 -46.36
CA ASP A 335 -15.71 14.70 -45.31
C ASP A 335 -15.95 13.30 -45.91
N ARG A 336 -16.57 13.22 -47.10
CA ARG A 336 -16.78 11.95 -47.82
C ARG A 336 -15.46 11.29 -48.19
N ARG A 337 -14.50 12.07 -48.69
CA ARG A 337 -13.16 11.57 -49.07
C ARG A 337 -12.33 11.16 -47.86
N ILE A 338 -12.36 11.92 -46.78
CA ILE A 338 -11.67 11.59 -45.52
C ILE A 338 -12.11 10.21 -45.00
N ARG A 339 -13.42 9.93 -44.97
CA ARG A 339 -13.95 8.63 -44.51
C ARG A 339 -13.49 7.44 -45.34
N GLN A 340 -13.16 7.64 -46.61
CA GLN A 340 -12.62 6.58 -47.46
C GLN A 340 -11.15 6.25 -47.12
N MET A 341 -10.51 7.07 -46.29
CA MET A 341 -9.08 7.01 -45.95
C MET A 341 -8.82 6.64 -44.47
N ASP A 342 -9.85 6.25 -43.71
CA ASP A 342 -9.73 5.96 -42.28
C ASP A 342 -8.73 4.84 -41.93
N CYS A 343 -8.49 3.90 -42.86
CA CYS A 343 -7.64 2.72 -42.67
C CYS A 343 -6.21 2.91 -43.21
N LEU A 344 -5.68 4.13 -43.18
CA LEU A 344 -4.31 4.41 -43.62
C LEU A 344 -3.27 4.14 -42.52
N ASP A 345 -2.20 3.47 -42.93
CA ASP A 345 -1.02 3.28 -42.10
C ASP A 345 0.08 4.31 -42.44
N VAL A 346 0.93 4.59 -41.45
CA VAL A 346 1.94 5.64 -41.51
C VAL A 346 3.02 5.35 -42.57
N SER A 347 3.32 4.07 -42.83
CA SER A 347 4.28 3.67 -43.88
C SER A 347 3.77 3.89 -45.30
N GLN A 348 2.47 4.11 -45.51
CA GLN A 348 1.89 4.30 -46.84
C GLN A 348 1.81 5.76 -47.28
N VAL A 349 2.24 6.72 -46.43
CA VAL A 349 2.16 8.17 -46.70
C VAL A 349 3.53 8.76 -47.10
N GLY A 350 4.42 7.94 -47.65
CA GLY A 350 5.72 8.38 -48.18
C GLY A 350 6.74 8.84 -47.13
N ILE A 351 6.54 8.50 -45.85
CA ILE A 351 7.49 8.87 -44.77
C ILE A 351 8.62 7.84 -44.73
N VAL A 352 9.86 8.29 -44.92
CA VAL A 352 11.06 7.44 -44.75
C VAL A 352 11.22 7.12 -43.27
N LEU A 353 11.05 5.84 -42.91
CA LEU A 353 11.12 5.37 -41.53
C LEU A 353 12.57 5.03 -41.17
N GLU A 354 13.23 5.88 -40.38
CA GLU A 354 14.48 5.52 -39.73
C GLU A 354 14.21 4.43 -38.66
N ASP A 355 15.05 3.40 -38.61
CA ASP A 355 14.94 2.23 -37.71
C ASP A 355 13.64 1.40 -37.81
N CYS A 356 13.00 1.39 -38.99
CA CYS A 356 11.82 0.61 -39.42
C CYS A 356 10.62 0.55 -38.46
N ARG A 357 10.75 -0.05 -37.27
CA ARG A 357 9.67 -0.25 -36.29
C ARG A 357 9.70 0.70 -35.10
N LYS A 358 10.87 0.99 -34.53
CA LYS A 358 10.96 1.94 -33.39
C LYS A 358 10.59 3.35 -33.85
N GLY A 359 11.17 3.79 -34.98
CA GLY A 359 10.79 5.04 -35.62
C GLY A 359 9.31 5.09 -35.99
N LYS A 360 8.74 4.01 -36.55
CA LYS A 360 7.30 3.93 -36.88
C LYS A 360 6.41 4.06 -35.63
N ARG A 361 6.78 3.42 -34.52
CA ARG A 361 6.01 3.49 -33.27
C ARG A 361 6.07 4.88 -32.64
N ASP A 362 7.24 5.51 -32.61
CA ASP A 362 7.41 6.88 -32.13
C ASP A 362 6.60 7.85 -32.99
N LEU A 363 6.59 7.64 -34.30
CA LEU A 363 5.83 8.42 -35.26
C LEU A 363 4.31 8.26 -35.04
N ILE A 364 3.81 7.03 -34.86
CA ILE A 364 2.41 6.77 -34.50
C ILE A 364 2.02 7.45 -33.20
N ASN A 365 2.88 7.42 -32.18
CA ASN A 365 2.64 8.09 -30.90
C ASN A 365 2.56 9.62 -31.08
N ARG A 366 3.42 10.22 -31.92
CA ARG A 366 3.36 11.66 -32.26
C ARG A 366 2.07 11.99 -33.00
N VAL A 367 1.70 11.21 -34.02
CA VAL A 367 0.45 11.38 -34.76
C VAL A 367 -0.76 11.27 -33.83
N ASN A 368 -0.81 10.26 -32.95
CA ASN A 368 -1.92 10.09 -32.01
C ASN A 368 -2.03 11.26 -31.02
N ARG A 369 -0.91 11.80 -30.52
CA ARG A 369 -0.91 13.04 -29.72
C ARG A 369 -1.46 14.22 -30.52
N GLY A 370 -1.00 14.38 -31.77
CA GLY A 370 -1.50 15.40 -32.69
C GLY A 370 -3.01 15.27 -32.94
N VAL A 371 -3.52 14.05 -33.15
CA VAL A 371 -4.96 13.76 -33.33
C VAL A 371 -5.76 14.20 -32.12
N VAL A 372 -5.28 13.96 -30.90
CA VAL A 372 -5.98 14.39 -29.67
C VAL A 372 -6.06 15.91 -29.59
N VAL A 373 -4.98 16.63 -29.91
CA VAL A 373 -4.97 18.10 -29.92
C VAL A 373 -5.87 18.64 -31.03
N PHE A 374 -5.70 18.16 -32.25
CA PHE A 374 -6.45 18.62 -33.42
C PHE A 374 -7.96 18.38 -33.30
N ARG A 375 -8.40 17.30 -32.63
CA ARG A 375 -9.82 17.07 -32.32
C ARG A 375 -10.46 18.21 -31.53
N ARG A 376 -9.70 18.96 -30.73
CA ARG A 376 -10.21 20.15 -30.00
C ARG A 376 -10.70 21.23 -30.96
N MET A 377 -10.17 21.30 -32.18
CA MET A 377 -10.62 22.26 -33.20
C MET A 377 -12.10 22.07 -33.57
N GLY A 378 -12.66 20.88 -33.34
CA GLY A 378 -14.09 20.61 -33.51
C GLY A 378 -15.00 21.46 -32.62
N VAL A 379 -14.52 21.93 -31.46
CA VAL A 379 -15.28 22.66 -30.43
C VAL A 379 -14.73 24.07 -30.18
N ALA A 380 -13.73 24.51 -30.95
CA ALA A 380 -13.11 25.82 -30.81
C ALA A 380 -14.11 26.95 -31.08
N GLY A 381 -14.09 27.98 -30.23
CA GLY A 381 -15.06 29.07 -30.19
C GLY A 381 -14.65 30.34 -30.93
N SER A 382 -13.47 30.39 -31.56
CA SER A 382 -12.98 31.57 -32.30
C SER A 382 -11.92 31.18 -33.32
N PRO A 383 -11.66 32.00 -34.36
CA PRO A 383 -10.62 31.70 -35.34
C PRO A 383 -9.23 31.72 -34.71
N GLN A 384 -9.00 32.57 -33.69
CA GLN A 384 -7.75 32.59 -32.92
C GLN A 384 -7.55 31.29 -32.13
N GLU A 385 -8.60 30.76 -31.46
CA GLU A 385 -8.48 29.48 -30.75
C GLU A 385 -8.23 28.32 -31.72
N MET A 386 -8.83 28.34 -32.92
CA MET A 386 -8.55 27.36 -33.97
C MET A 386 -7.09 27.42 -34.43
N LEU A 387 -6.55 28.63 -34.58
CA LEU A 387 -5.17 28.85 -34.96
C LEU A 387 -4.20 28.39 -33.86
N ASP A 388 -4.49 28.70 -32.59
CA ASP A 388 -3.74 28.22 -31.42
C ASP A 388 -3.66 26.68 -31.41
N ILE A 389 -4.79 26.01 -31.67
CA ILE A 389 -4.87 24.54 -31.74
C ILE A 389 -4.07 24.00 -32.93
N LEU A 390 -4.08 24.68 -34.08
CA LEU A 390 -3.29 24.29 -35.26
C LEU A 390 -1.79 24.37 -34.96
N LEU A 391 -1.33 25.48 -34.37
CA LEU A 391 0.06 25.67 -33.95
C LEU A 391 0.48 24.64 -32.89
N GLU A 392 -0.37 24.40 -31.89
CA GLU A 392 -0.13 23.37 -30.87
C GLU A 392 -0.03 21.98 -31.50
N THR A 393 -0.88 21.67 -32.49
CA THR A 393 -0.85 20.40 -33.22
C THR A 393 0.48 20.24 -33.98
N GLN A 394 0.91 21.26 -34.74
CA GLN A 394 2.19 21.19 -35.46
C GLN A 394 3.38 21.03 -34.52
N LYS A 395 3.37 21.75 -33.39
CA LYS A 395 4.39 21.62 -32.35
C LYS A 395 4.45 20.22 -31.73
N VAL A 396 3.30 19.66 -31.37
CA VAL A 396 3.20 18.31 -30.77
C VAL A 396 3.63 17.20 -31.71
N VAL A 397 3.30 17.34 -32.99
CA VAL A 397 3.72 16.41 -34.06
C VAL A 397 5.21 16.54 -34.34
N SER A 398 5.76 17.75 -34.20
CA SER A 398 7.17 18.02 -34.46
C SER A 398 8.11 17.63 -33.31
N GLU A 399 7.66 17.72 -32.06
CA GLU A 399 8.51 17.44 -30.89
C GLU A 399 8.54 15.95 -30.48
N PRO A 400 9.73 15.30 -30.44
CA PRO A 400 9.90 13.97 -29.82
C PRO A 400 9.65 14.01 -28.31
N GLN A 401 9.07 12.94 -27.77
CA GLN A 401 8.86 12.80 -26.32
C GLN A 401 10.16 12.33 -25.64
N GLY A 402 10.57 12.96 -24.52
CA GLY A 402 11.51 12.35 -23.58
C GLY A 402 12.88 13.00 -23.37
N ILE A 403 13.11 14.26 -23.77
CA ILE A 403 14.36 14.96 -23.47
C ILE A 403 14.11 15.97 -22.34
N SER A 404 14.61 15.68 -21.13
CA SER A 404 14.53 16.59 -19.98
C SER A 404 15.58 17.71 -20.01
N ASP A 405 16.45 17.74 -21.01
CA ASP A 405 17.52 18.73 -21.11
C ASP A 405 17.08 19.90 -22.00
N GLU A 406 16.95 21.09 -21.41
CA GLU A 406 16.65 22.34 -22.13
C GLU A 406 17.62 22.63 -23.28
N GLU A 407 18.87 22.15 -23.20
CA GLU A 407 19.89 22.33 -24.25
C GLU A 407 19.61 21.51 -25.52
N LYS A 408 18.90 20.38 -25.41
CA LYS A 408 18.50 19.58 -26.58
C LYS A 408 17.17 20.02 -27.18
N ARG A 409 16.34 20.79 -26.46
CA ARG A 409 15.13 21.41 -27.03
C ARG A 409 15.46 22.39 -28.16
N ALA A 410 16.56 23.13 -28.05
CA ALA A 410 17.01 24.04 -29.09
C ALA A 410 17.59 23.32 -30.32
N VAL A 411 18.18 22.13 -30.11
CA VAL A 411 18.81 21.33 -31.19
C VAL A 411 17.81 20.36 -31.84
N ALA A 412 16.84 19.81 -31.10
CA ALA A 412 15.78 18.95 -31.65
C ALA A 412 14.65 19.73 -32.34
N ALA A 413 14.61 21.06 -32.18
CA ALA A 413 13.88 21.96 -33.07
C ALA A 413 14.52 22.03 -34.48
N MET A 414 15.63 21.31 -34.75
CA MET A 414 16.17 21.12 -36.10
C MET A 414 15.16 20.42 -37.01
N THR A 415 14.45 21.25 -37.77
CA THR A 415 14.05 21.02 -39.17
C THR A 415 13.54 19.61 -39.47
N ILE A 416 12.33 19.30 -39.02
CA ILE A 416 11.55 18.25 -39.70
C ILE A 416 11.33 18.73 -41.13
N ASN A 417 11.69 17.88 -42.11
CA ASN A 417 11.45 18.19 -43.52
C ASN A 417 9.96 18.50 -43.72
N ALA A 418 9.66 19.58 -44.45
CA ALA A 418 8.29 20.02 -44.70
C ALA A 418 7.40 18.87 -45.24
N ASP A 419 7.95 18.01 -46.08
CA ASP A 419 7.26 16.83 -46.63
C ASP A 419 6.81 15.84 -45.54
N ILE A 420 7.64 15.62 -44.51
CA ILE A 420 7.32 14.74 -43.38
C ILE A 420 6.22 15.38 -42.53
N LEU A 421 6.30 16.69 -42.28
CA LEU A 421 5.27 17.41 -41.52
C LEU A 421 3.92 17.38 -42.24
N VAL A 422 3.91 17.60 -43.56
CA VAL A 422 2.72 17.50 -44.42
C VAL A 422 2.10 16.10 -44.35
N SER A 423 2.91 15.04 -44.52
CA SER A 423 2.42 13.65 -44.41
C SER A 423 1.89 13.29 -43.03
N MET A 424 2.53 13.78 -41.95
CA MET A 424 2.01 13.59 -40.58
C MET A 424 0.71 14.36 -40.35
N LEU A 425 0.62 15.61 -40.83
CA LEU A 425 -0.58 16.43 -40.69
C LEU A 425 -1.75 15.83 -41.49
N LEU A 426 -1.49 15.24 -42.66
CA LEU A 426 -2.46 14.48 -43.43
C LEU A 426 -3.05 13.32 -42.60
N LEU A 427 -2.20 12.52 -41.95
CA LEU A 427 -2.66 11.43 -41.07
C LEU A 427 -3.45 11.95 -39.86
N VAL A 428 -3.03 13.09 -39.29
CA VAL A 428 -3.74 13.73 -38.17
C VAL A 428 -5.13 14.18 -38.60
N VAL A 429 -5.26 14.87 -39.74
CA VAL A 429 -6.55 15.35 -40.28
C VAL A 429 -7.50 14.18 -40.53
N VAL A 430 -7.01 13.12 -41.18
CA VAL A 430 -7.81 11.92 -41.48
C VAL A 430 -8.29 11.23 -40.20
N ARG A 431 -7.39 10.95 -39.25
CA ARG A 431 -7.73 10.23 -37.99
C ARG A 431 -8.50 11.07 -36.98
N ALA A 432 -8.39 12.39 -37.05
CA ALA A 432 -9.15 13.30 -36.18
C ALA A 432 -10.60 13.43 -36.64
N SER A 433 -10.88 13.30 -37.94
CA SER A 433 -12.24 13.34 -38.52
C SER A 433 -13.06 14.59 -38.10
N VAL A 434 -12.38 15.73 -38.00
CA VAL A 434 -13.02 17.02 -37.68
C VAL A 434 -13.84 17.46 -38.90
N ARG A 435 -15.13 17.72 -38.72
CA ARG A 435 -16.05 18.19 -39.79
C ARG A 435 -15.83 19.66 -40.10
N HIS A 436 -16.31 20.18 -41.23
CA HIS A 436 -16.28 21.61 -41.59
C HIS A 436 -14.87 22.23 -41.62
N LEU A 437 -13.91 21.54 -42.25
CA LEU A 437 -12.52 21.97 -42.27
C LEU A 437 -12.27 23.14 -43.24
N GLN A 438 -12.98 23.20 -44.38
CA GLN A 438 -12.86 24.32 -45.31
C GLN A 438 -13.49 25.59 -44.73
N ALA A 439 -14.65 25.48 -44.08
CA ALA A 439 -15.23 26.61 -43.36
C ALA A 439 -14.30 27.14 -42.26
N ARG A 440 -13.61 26.26 -41.52
CA ARG A 440 -12.64 26.67 -40.49
C ARG A 440 -11.37 27.26 -41.07
N LEU A 441 -10.87 26.73 -42.19
CA LEU A 441 -9.70 27.28 -42.88
C LEU A 441 -9.99 28.71 -43.34
N SER A 442 -11.12 28.92 -44.03
CA SER A 442 -11.56 30.26 -44.45
C SER A 442 -11.72 31.19 -43.25
N TYR A 443 -12.28 30.68 -42.15
CA TYR A 443 -12.47 31.46 -40.93
C TYR A 443 -11.15 31.93 -40.30
N MET A 444 -10.12 31.06 -40.24
CA MET A 444 -8.80 31.44 -39.75
C MET A 444 -8.07 32.40 -40.70
N GLN A 445 -8.22 32.22 -42.02
CA GLN A 445 -7.52 33.04 -43.01
C GLN A 445 -8.09 34.45 -43.16
N ARG A 446 -9.41 34.63 -43.03
CA ARG A 446 -10.09 35.88 -43.43
C ARG A 446 -10.67 36.71 -42.29
N PHE A 447 -10.73 36.18 -41.07
CA PHE A 447 -11.40 36.82 -39.92
C PHE A 447 -10.45 37.10 -38.73
N ILE A 448 -9.14 37.10 -38.97
CA ILE A 448 -8.11 37.58 -38.04
C ILE A 448 -7.48 38.82 -38.70
N TYR A 449 -7.51 39.96 -38.02
CA TYR A 449 -7.14 41.28 -38.56
C TYR A 449 -5.86 41.83 -37.95
N ILE A 450 -5.62 41.55 -36.67
CA ILE A 450 -4.48 42.14 -35.94
C ILE A 450 -3.20 41.33 -36.16
N ASP A 451 -3.28 40.01 -36.12
CA ASP A 451 -2.15 39.14 -36.41
C ASP A 451 -1.97 38.98 -37.91
N ASP A 452 -0.73 39.07 -38.38
CA ASP A 452 -0.39 38.79 -39.79
C ASP A 452 -0.54 37.28 -40.05
N VAL A 453 -1.62 36.95 -40.74
CA VAL A 453 -2.00 35.57 -41.07
C VAL A 453 -1.31 35.09 -42.36
N GLU A 454 -0.80 35.99 -43.19
CA GLU A 454 -0.23 35.67 -44.49
C GLU A 454 1.26 35.33 -44.41
N SER A 455 1.96 35.81 -43.37
CA SER A 455 3.40 35.62 -43.20
C SER A 455 3.77 34.94 -41.87
N GLY A 456 5.04 34.54 -41.73
CA GLY A 456 5.57 33.92 -40.51
C GLY A 456 5.11 32.47 -40.24
N GLU A 457 5.16 32.07 -38.96
CA GLU A 457 4.80 30.72 -38.50
C GLU A 457 3.31 30.43 -38.69
N ILE A 458 2.46 31.45 -38.54
CA ILE A 458 1.00 31.39 -38.75
C ILE A 458 0.70 31.13 -40.23
N GLY A 459 1.25 31.94 -41.14
CA GLY A 459 1.06 31.78 -42.59
C GLY A 459 1.58 30.43 -43.10
N TYR A 460 2.75 29.99 -42.61
CA TYR A 460 3.27 28.67 -42.91
C TYR A 460 2.30 27.57 -42.44
N SER A 461 1.76 27.69 -41.22
CA SER A 461 0.86 26.69 -40.65
C SER A 461 -0.44 26.56 -41.43
N LEU A 462 -1.03 27.69 -41.81
CA LEU A 462 -2.27 27.73 -42.58
C LEU A 462 -2.09 27.27 -44.02
N SER A 463 -1.01 27.69 -44.69
CA SER A 463 -0.69 27.22 -46.04
C SER A 463 -0.44 25.71 -46.07
N THR A 464 0.22 25.17 -45.03
CA THR A 464 0.42 23.71 -44.89
C THR A 464 -0.91 22.97 -44.70
N LEU A 465 -1.82 23.49 -43.88
CA LEU A 465 -3.16 22.91 -43.71
C LEU A 465 -3.96 22.99 -45.02
N GLU A 466 -3.97 24.14 -45.69
CA GLU A 466 -4.65 24.35 -46.98
C GLU A 466 -4.16 23.38 -48.05
N ALA A 467 -2.84 23.18 -48.15
CA ALA A 467 -2.23 22.24 -49.06
C ALA A 467 -2.69 20.79 -48.78
N VAL A 468 -2.74 20.38 -47.51
CA VAL A 468 -3.24 19.06 -47.10
C VAL A 468 -4.72 18.89 -47.45
N LEU A 469 -5.57 19.89 -47.16
CA LEU A 469 -6.99 19.82 -47.48
C LEU A 469 -7.24 19.80 -48.98
N THR A 470 -6.48 20.56 -49.76
CA THR A 470 -6.56 20.58 -51.23
C THR A 470 -6.13 19.24 -51.83
N TYR A 471 -5.06 18.65 -51.29
CA TYR A 471 -4.60 17.33 -51.71
C TYR A 471 -5.64 16.23 -51.42
N LEU A 472 -6.23 16.23 -50.22
CA LEU A 472 -7.34 15.33 -49.86
C LEU A 472 -8.57 15.54 -50.77
N ALA A 473 -8.83 16.79 -51.17
CA ALA A 473 -9.97 17.16 -52.01
C ALA A 473 -9.76 16.91 -53.52
N ARG A 474 -8.53 16.77 -54.03
CA ARG A 474 -8.26 16.58 -55.47
C ARG A 474 -7.59 15.25 -55.81
N ASP A 475 -6.45 14.92 -55.20
CA ASP A 475 -5.49 13.93 -55.73
C ASP A 475 -5.27 12.67 -54.85
N ALA A 476 -6.14 12.39 -53.88
CA ALA A 476 -5.98 11.27 -52.95
C ALA A 476 -6.40 9.87 -53.47
N VAL A 477 -6.29 9.58 -54.78
CA VAL A 477 -6.74 8.28 -55.36
C VAL A 477 -5.89 7.11 -54.85
N GLY A 478 -4.56 7.23 -54.85
CA GLY A 478 -3.65 6.19 -54.39
C GLY A 478 -3.85 5.81 -52.92
N LEU A 479 -4.01 6.82 -52.05
CA LEU A 479 -4.27 6.62 -50.63
C LEU A 479 -5.63 5.95 -50.36
N ARG A 480 -6.68 6.28 -51.12
CA ARG A 480 -7.98 5.61 -51.01
C ARG A 480 -7.90 4.13 -51.40
N LYS A 481 -7.13 3.79 -52.43
CA LYS A 481 -6.89 2.40 -52.82
C LYS A 481 -6.16 1.63 -51.72
N ALA A 482 -5.11 2.22 -51.14
CA ALA A 482 -4.37 1.64 -50.01
C ALA A 482 -5.27 1.44 -48.77
N SER A 483 -6.07 2.44 -48.39
CA SER A 483 -7.04 2.35 -47.29
C SER A 483 -8.05 1.21 -47.49
N LYS A 484 -8.59 1.05 -48.71
CA LYS A 484 -9.55 -0.02 -49.04
C LYS A 484 -8.91 -1.41 -48.95
N GLN A 485 -7.67 -1.57 -49.43
CA GLN A 485 -6.95 -2.83 -49.31
C GLN A 485 -6.61 -3.17 -47.86
N ASN A 486 -6.15 -2.19 -47.07
CA ASN A 486 -5.92 -2.37 -45.63
C ASN A 486 -7.21 -2.78 -44.92
N GLN A 487 -8.31 -2.07 -45.17
CA GLN A 487 -9.61 -2.39 -44.59
C GLN A 487 -10.05 -3.81 -44.93
N TRP A 488 -9.82 -4.25 -46.17
CA TRP A 488 -10.16 -5.60 -46.60
C TRP A 488 -9.32 -6.65 -45.87
N LEU A 489 -7.99 -6.49 -45.84
CA LEU A 489 -7.10 -7.39 -45.09
C LEU A 489 -7.45 -7.44 -43.61
N TRP A 490 -7.57 -6.28 -42.95
CA TRP A 490 -7.87 -6.21 -41.52
C TRP A 490 -9.21 -6.87 -41.21
N LYS A 491 -10.23 -6.69 -42.06
CA LYS A 491 -11.52 -7.33 -41.88
C LYS A 491 -11.47 -8.84 -42.10
N ALA A 492 -10.74 -9.31 -43.11
CA ALA A 492 -10.55 -10.74 -43.40
C ALA A 492 -9.82 -11.46 -42.25
N VAL A 493 -8.78 -10.82 -41.69
CA VAL A 493 -8.04 -11.35 -40.54
C VAL A 493 -8.89 -11.35 -39.27
N LYS A 494 -9.64 -10.26 -39.00
CA LYS A 494 -10.53 -10.18 -37.82
C LYS A 494 -11.70 -11.18 -37.92
N SER A 495 -12.25 -11.41 -39.12
CA SER A 495 -13.32 -12.37 -39.36
C SER A 495 -12.84 -13.84 -39.37
N GLY A 496 -11.55 -14.07 -39.66
CA GLY A 496 -10.96 -15.40 -39.74
C GLY A 496 -11.12 -16.08 -41.10
N ASN A 497 -11.41 -15.34 -42.18
CA ASN A 497 -11.59 -15.92 -43.51
C ASN A 497 -10.24 -16.15 -44.21
N ILE A 498 -9.68 -17.35 -44.05
CA ILE A 498 -8.34 -17.71 -44.55
C ILE A 498 -8.24 -17.59 -46.07
N ASP A 499 -9.30 -17.93 -46.82
CA ASP A 499 -9.28 -17.88 -48.28
C ASP A 499 -9.15 -16.44 -48.80
N GLU A 500 -9.83 -15.49 -48.13
CA GLU A 500 -9.67 -14.07 -48.44
C GLU A 500 -8.26 -13.58 -48.08
N VAL A 501 -7.70 -13.97 -46.93
CA VAL A 501 -6.33 -13.60 -46.56
C VAL A 501 -5.32 -14.17 -47.57
N LYS A 502 -5.45 -15.44 -47.96
CA LYS A 502 -4.61 -16.06 -49.00
C LYS A 502 -4.71 -15.34 -50.32
N SER A 503 -5.92 -15.00 -50.77
CA SER A 503 -6.13 -14.29 -52.04
C SER A 503 -5.39 -12.95 -52.10
N ILE A 504 -5.26 -12.24 -50.97
CA ILE A 504 -4.57 -10.96 -50.88
C ILE A 504 -3.03 -11.12 -50.97
N PHE A 505 -2.47 -12.23 -50.50
CA PHE A 505 -1.03 -12.49 -50.49
C PHE A 505 -0.52 -13.30 -51.70
N GLU A 506 -1.35 -14.21 -52.24
CA GLU A 506 -0.96 -15.14 -53.32
C GLU A 506 -1.31 -14.60 -54.71
N GLU A 507 -2.47 -13.95 -54.86
CA GLU A 507 -2.82 -13.27 -56.09
C GLU A 507 -2.51 -11.79 -55.92
N SER A 508 -1.53 -11.29 -56.67
CA SER A 508 -1.48 -9.87 -57.04
C SER A 508 -2.72 -9.57 -57.90
N ALA A 509 -3.90 -9.61 -57.30
CA ALA A 509 -5.12 -9.13 -57.91
C ALA A 509 -4.93 -7.62 -58.01
N ILE A 510 -4.31 -7.22 -59.12
CA ILE A 510 -4.55 -5.97 -59.80
C ILE A 510 -6.06 -5.80 -59.70
N LEU A 511 -6.51 -5.01 -58.72
CA LEU A 511 -7.82 -4.41 -58.76
C LEU A 511 -7.83 -3.68 -60.10
N SER A 512 -8.43 -4.33 -61.10
CA SER A 512 -8.73 -3.75 -62.39
C SER A 512 -9.44 -2.44 -62.14
N ASP A 513 -9.09 -1.44 -62.94
CA ASP A 513 -9.53 -0.04 -62.86
C ASP A 513 -11.07 0.13 -62.84
N ASP A 514 -11.81 -0.94 -63.12
CA ASP A 514 -13.26 -0.97 -63.35
C ASP A 514 -14.15 -1.02 -62.09
N LEU A 515 -13.62 -0.78 -60.88
CA LEU A 515 -14.44 -0.82 -59.63
C LEU A 515 -14.29 0.41 -58.73
N VAL A 516 -13.81 1.53 -59.29
CA VAL A 516 -14.11 2.86 -58.75
C VAL A 516 -15.24 3.44 -59.59
N ASP A 517 -16.46 2.93 -59.39
CA ASP A 517 -17.66 3.66 -59.84
C ASP A 517 -17.69 4.98 -59.04
N GLU A 518 -17.19 6.04 -59.67
CA GLU A 518 -17.63 7.40 -59.38
C GLU A 518 -19.16 7.42 -59.48
N PRO A 519 -19.91 7.81 -58.44
CA PRO A 519 -21.33 8.03 -58.63
C PRO A 519 -21.44 9.19 -59.61
N ALA A 520 -22.02 8.94 -60.78
CA ALA A 520 -22.37 9.97 -61.74
C ALA A 520 -23.04 11.14 -61.01
N GLU A 521 -22.61 12.37 -61.33
CA GLU A 521 -23.21 13.60 -60.82
C GLU A 521 -24.71 13.62 -61.17
N ILE A 522 -25.55 13.16 -60.24
CA ILE A 522 -27.00 13.26 -60.36
C ILE A 522 -27.40 14.62 -59.78
N PRO A 523 -28.02 15.52 -60.57
CA PRO A 523 -28.56 16.75 -60.02
C PRO A 523 -29.80 16.41 -59.18
N LEU A 524 -29.69 16.61 -57.87
CA LEU A 524 -30.78 16.40 -56.93
C LEU A 524 -31.80 17.55 -57.02
N SER A 525 -32.88 17.32 -57.77
CA SER A 525 -34.15 18.00 -57.54
C SER A 525 -35.27 16.98 -57.24
N ARG A 526 -35.88 17.19 -56.06
CA ARG A 526 -37.20 16.72 -55.58
C ARG A 526 -37.26 15.35 -54.86
N ALA A 527 -37.46 15.45 -53.55
CA ALA A 527 -37.81 14.40 -52.61
C ALA A 527 -39.27 13.92 -52.74
N THR A 528 -39.57 12.67 -52.32
CA THR A 528 -40.40 12.33 -51.12
C THR A 528 -40.70 10.81 -50.97
N THR A 529 -40.45 10.27 -49.77
CA THR A 529 -41.15 9.15 -49.03
C THR A 529 -41.19 7.74 -49.70
N ALA A 530 -41.02 6.58 -49.05
CA ALA A 530 -41.24 6.13 -47.67
C ALA A 530 -40.44 4.83 -47.36
N SER A 531 -40.56 4.35 -46.12
CA SER A 531 -39.72 3.37 -45.41
C SER A 531 -40.27 1.92 -45.39
N ALA A 532 -39.33 0.98 -45.21
CA ALA A 532 -39.39 -0.28 -44.43
C ALA A 532 -39.94 -1.61 -45.01
N LYS A 533 -39.06 -2.65 -44.93
CA LYS A 533 -39.19 -4.03 -44.36
C LYS A 533 -38.48 -5.07 -45.26
N SER A 534 -37.33 -5.64 -44.86
CA SER A 534 -37.14 -7.01 -44.29
C SER A 534 -37.90 -8.10 -45.06
N SER A 535 -37.34 -9.20 -45.57
CA SER A 535 -36.43 -10.19 -44.95
C SER A 535 -36.11 -11.33 -45.95
N GLU A 536 -34.95 -11.99 -45.80
CA GLU A 536 -34.65 -13.43 -46.08
C GLU A 536 -34.87 -13.98 -47.52
N SER A 537 -34.13 -14.90 -48.12
CA SER A 537 -32.98 -15.77 -47.82
C SER A 537 -32.58 -16.43 -49.17
N CYS A 538 -31.29 -16.74 -49.38
CA CYS A 538 -30.75 -17.64 -50.44
C CYS A 538 -31.47 -19.03 -50.46
N PRO A 539 -31.30 -19.95 -51.47
CA PRO A 539 -30.09 -20.15 -52.31
C PRO A 539 -30.24 -20.76 -53.74
N ARG A 540 -29.10 -20.79 -54.45
CA ARG A 540 -28.55 -21.82 -55.39
C ARG A 540 -29.33 -22.22 -56.67
N VAL A 541 -28.81 -21.88 -57.86
CA VAL A 541 -27.80 -22.61 -58.70
C VAL A 541 -28.39 -23.78 -59.49
N THR A 542 -28.49 -23.65 -60.83
CA THR A 542 -27.73 -24.42 -61.85
C THR A 542 -28.30 -24.30 -63.28
N LEU A 543 -27.37 -24.08 -64.24
CA LEU A 543 -27.27 -24.68 -65.60
C LEU A 543 -28.37 -24.31 -66.63
N SER A 544 -28.12 -24.09 -67.93
CA SER A 544 -27.07 -24.57 -68.83
C SER A 544 -26.98 -23.75 -70.15
N ARG A 545 -25.75 -23.70 -70.65
CA ARG A 545 -25.24 -23.52 -72.02
C ARG A 545 -26.13 -23.86 -73.26
N THR A 546 -25.83 -23.10 -74.33
CA THR A 546 -25.61 -23.45 -75.76
C THR A 546 -26.69 -23.29 -76.85
N SER A 547 -26.17 -22.85 -78.03
CA SER A 547 -26.69 -22.74 -79.41
C SER A 547 -27.54 -21.49 -79.73
N SER A 548 -27.10 -20.51 -80.55
CA SER A 548 -26.65 -20.46 -81.96
C SER A 548 -27.78 -20.52 -82.99
N SER A 549 -27.93 -19.44 -83.80
CA SER A 549 -28.58 -19.31 -85.13
C SER A 549 -29.35 -17.97 -85.19
N GLU A 550 -28.83 -16.88 -85.76
CA GLU A 550 -28.71 -16.54 -87.20
C GLU A 550 -30.03 -16.20 -87.93
N GLY A 551 -29.96 -15.08 -88.68
CA GLY A 551 -30.91 -14.61 -89.70
C GLY A 551 -31.24 -13.11 -89.52
N GLY A 552 -30.61 -12.11 -90.15
CA GLY A 552 -29.83 -12.08 -91.40
C GLY A 552 -30.62 -11.29 -92.45
N LEU A 553 -30.09 -10.15 -92.92
CA LEU A 553 -30.59 -9.43 -94.10
C LEU A 553 -29.51 -8.51 -94.71
N SER A 554 -28.41 -9.13 -95.13
CA SER A 554 -27.53 -8.63 -96.18
C SER A 554 -28.20 -8.80 -97.56
N HIS A 555 -28.76 -7.73 -98.13
CA HIS A 555 -29.42 -7.81 -99.44
C HIS A 555 -29.48 -6.48 -100.21
N VAL A 556 -28.60 -5.52 -99.93
CA VAL A 556 -28.42 -4.32 -100.79
C VAL A 556 -26.97 -3.81 -100.69
N PHE A 557 -26.01 -4.01 -101.58
CA PHE A 557 -25.82 -4.75 -102.83
C PHE A 557 -24.30 -4.60 -103.19
N PRO A 558 -23.76 -5.28 -104.22
CA PRO A 558 -22.53 -6.10 -104.12
C PRO A 558 -21.44 -5.78 -105.15
N PHE A 559 -20.15 -5.85 -104.81
CA PHE A 559 -19.02 -6.23 -105.71
C PHE A 559 -17.86 -6.69 -104.79
N GLN A 560 -17.56 -8.00 -104.65
CA GLN A 560 -16.61 -8.79 -105.45
C GLN A 560 -15.22 -8.12 -105.62
N ALA A 561 -14.06 -8.74 -105.48
CA ALA A 561 -13.58 -10.02 -104.95
C ALA A 561 -12.02 -10.00 -105.05
N VAL A 562 -11.35 -10.94 -104.36
CA VAL A 562 -10.06 -11.58 -104.75
C VAL A 562 -8.71 -10.95 -104.33
N GLU A 563 -8.17 -11.57 -103.28
CA GLU A 563 -6.85 -12.25 -103.12
C GLU A 563 -5.48 -11.53 -103.16
N ARG A 564 -4.81 -11.68 -102.00
CA ARG A 564 -3.48 -12.30 -101.72
C ARG A 564 -2.15 -11.64 -102.13
N LYS A 565 -1.42 -11.36 -101.04
CA LYS A 565 -0.02 -11.70 -100.69
C LYS A 565 1.16 -10.85 -101.20
N ASN A 566 1.75 -10.17 -100.21
CA ASN A 566 3.17 -10.10 -99.81
C ASN A 566 4.22 -9.61 -100.84
N LEU A 567 4.88 -8.48 -100.55
CA LEU A 567 6.19 -8.39 -99.87
C LEU A 567 6.65 -6.92 -99.75
N LEU A 568 7.20 -6.57 -98.58
CA LEU A 568 7.88 -5.32 -98.15
C LEU A 568 9.21 -5.08 -98.92
N PRO A 569 10.14 -4.10 -98.65
CA PRO A 569 10.28 -3.14 -97.52
C PRO A 569 10.96 -1.75 -97.80
N LYS A 570 11.07 -0.89 -96.76
CA LYS A 570 12.31 -0.25 -96.20
C LYS A 570 11.94 0.81 -95.14
N GLN A 571 12.12 0.54 -93.84
CA GLN A 571 13.31 0.79 -92.96
C GLN A 571 13.42 2.20 -92.34
N LYS A 572 13.34 2.26 -91.00
CA LYS A 572 14.45 2.73 -90.12
C LYS A 572 14.29 2.26 -88.66
N LYS A 573 15.15 1.28 -88.33
CA LYS A 573 15.86 0.94 -87.07
C LYS A 573 15.16 1.02 -85.69
N LYS A 574 14.90 -0.18 -85.14
CA LYS A 574 15.09 -0.56 -83.73
C LYS A 574 16.45 -1.29 -83.60
N VAL A 575 17.17 -1.05 -82.51
CA VAL A 575 18.25 -1.95 -82.00
C VAL A 575 17.99 -2.15 -80.52
N GLN A 576 17.95 -3.42 -80.11
CA GLN A 576 17.96 -3.87 -78.72
C GLN A 576 19.37 -3.76 -78.14
N MET A 577 19.47 -3.40 -76.87
CA MET A 577 20.46 -3.96 -75.96
C MET A 577 19.73 -4.32 -74.67
N ALA A 578 19.73 -5.61 -74.33
CA ALA A 578 19.38 -6.10 -73.01
C ALA A 578 20.68 -6.50 -72.31
N ALA A 579 20.89 -6.03 -71.09
CA ALA A 579 21.72 -6.69 -70.09
C ALA A 579 21.31 -6.24 -68.68
N ARG A 580 20.66 -7.18 -67.98
CA ARG A 580 20.87 -7.55 -66.56
C ARG A 580 20.57 -6.53 -65.44
N SER A 581 19.66 -6.97 -64.56
CA SER A 581 19.86 -7.24 -63.13
C SER A 581 20.32 -6.11 -62.20
N MET A 582 19.86 -6.22 -60.94
CA MET A 582 20.15 -5.43 -59.74
C MET A 582 19.10 -4.34 -59.49
N SER A 583 18.15 -4.52 -58.57
CA SER A 583 18.28 -4.61 -57.11
C SER A 583 18.44 -3.25 -56.45
N VAL A 584 17.63 -3.10 -55.40
CA VAL A 584 17.57 -2.09 -54.34
C VAL A 584 18.94 -1.50 -53.94
N SER A 585 18.89 -0.19 -53.63
CA SER A 585 19.79 0.63 -52.80
C SER A 585 20.64 1.70 -53.52
N SER A 586 20.58 2.91 -52.93
CA SER A 586 21.42 4.10 -53.16
C SER A 586 21.10 5.03 -54.35
N ALA A 587 20.49 6.18 -54.03
CA ALA A 587 20.72 7.43 -54.75
C ALA A 587 20.40 8.63 -53.84
N TYR A 588 21.28 8.87 -52.87
CA TYR A 588 21.51 10.22 -52.36
C TYR A 588 22.09 11.08 -53.51
N SER A 589 21.77 12.38 -53.48
CA SER A 589 22.41 13.47 -54.25
C SER A 589 21.86 13.79 -55.64
N GLN A 590 20.69 14.45 -55.68
CA GLN A 590 20.46 15.58 -56.60
C GLN A 590 19.76 16.74 -55.87
N SER A 591 20.47 17.37 -54.95
CA SER A 591 20.13 18.69 -54.42
C SER A 591 20.68 19.77 -55.35
N SER A 592 19.79 20.47 -56.07
CA SER A 592 19.84 21.92 -56.37
C SER A 592 19.03 22.29 -57.63
N ARG A 593 17.70 22.38 -57.48
CA ARG A 593 16.89 23.30 -58.30
C ARG A 593 15.81 23.94 -57.43
N ALA A 594 15.90 25.25 -57.26
CA ALA A 594 14.85 26.07 -56.69
C ALA A 594 13.68 26.14 -57.67
N ALA A 595 12.49 25.68 -57.25
CA ALA A 595 11.25 25.94 -57.96
C ALA A 595 10.04 25.85 -57.01
N THR A 596 9.28 26.94 -57.06
CA THR A 596 7.87 27.22 -56.74
C THR A 596 6.97 26.09 -56.19
N ILE A 597 6.21 26.44 -55.15
CA ILE A 597 5.39 25.64 -54.22
C ILE A 597 4.30 24.74 -54.84
N GLU A 598 3.94 24.89 -56.13
CA GLU A 598 2.77 24.20 -56.69
C GLU A 598 3.02 22.77 -57.22
N THR A 599 4.26 22.24 -57.20
CA THR A 599 4.57 20.93 -57.83
C THR A 599 5.03 19.80 -56.89
N SER A 600 5.08 20.01 -55.58
CA SER A 600 5.67 19.04 -54.62
C SER A 600 4.69 18.01 -54.03
N LEU A 601 3.37 18.20 -54.10
CA LEU A 601 2.39 17.30 -53.48
C LEU A 601 2.00 16.07 -54.33
N SER A 602 2.35 16.02 -55.61
CA SER A 602 1.97 14.91 -56.51
C SER A 602 2.77 13.61 -56.28
N GLY A 603 3.67 13.55 -55.29
CA GLY A 603 4.57 12.42 -55.05
C GLY A 603 4.10 11.40 -54.00
N ILE A 604 2.97 11.62 -53.31
CA ILE A 604 2.46 10.69 -52.29
C ILE A 604 1.58 9.62 -52.98
N GLU A 605 2.19 8.72 -53.75
CA GLU A 605 1.50 7.52 -54.22
C GLU A 605 1.43 6.50 -53.07
N GLY A 606 0.21 6.19 -52.61
CA GLY A 606 -0.01 5.22 -51.53
C GLY A 606 0.53 3.84 -51.89
N ASP A 607 1.57 3.39 -51.18
CA ASP A 607 2.23 2.11 -51.46
C ASP A 607 1.28 0.93 -51.18
N THR A 608 0.82 0.29 -52.25
CA THR A 608 -0.04 -0.91 -52.24
C THR A 608 0.75 -2.22 -52.39
N SER A 609 2.08 -2.20 -52.21
CA SER A 609 2.88 -3.42 -52.28
C SER A 609 2.49 -4.42 -51.18
N VAL A 610 2.56 -5.72 -51.48
CA VAL A 610 2.25 -6.79 -50.51
C VAL A 610 3.13 -6.70 -49.26
N GLN A 611 4.39 -6.28 -49.43
CA GLN A 611 5.33 -6.07 -48.34
C GLN A 611 4.92 -4.93 -47.40
N SER A 612 4.42 -3.82 -47.96
CA SER A 612 3.84 -2.72 -47.17
C SER A 612 2.55 -3.16 -46.48
N LEU A 613 1.67 -3.88 -47.20
CA LEU A 613 0.38 -4.37 -46.70
C LEU A 613 0.54 -5.31 -45.49
N ALA A 614 1.53 -6.22 -45.53
CA ALA A 614 1.85 -7.15 -44.44
C ALA A 614 2.28 -6.43 -43.15
N GLN A 615 2.89 -5.25 -43.26
CA GLN A 615 3.38 -4.48 -42.12
C GLN A 615 2.41 -3.38 -41.66
N THR A 616 1.16 -3.42 -42.14
CA THR A 616 0.13 -2.44 -41.76
C THR A 616 -0.27 -2.57 -40.30
N GLN A 617 -0.60 -1.44 -39.69
CA GLN A 617 -1.12 -1.36 -38.33
C GLN A 617 -2.46 -0.62 -38.31
N ASP A 618 -3.39 -1.07 -37.46
CA ASP A 618 -4.65 -0.34 -37.29
C ASP A 618 -4.48 0.95 -36.47
N ALA A 619 -5.57 1.69 -36.26
CA ALA A 619 -5.56 2.92 -35.49
C ALA A 619 -5.11 2.73 -34.02
N ALA A 620 -5.21 1.52 -33.48
CA ALA A 620 -4.71 1.16 -32.16
C ALA A 620 -3.23 0.71 -32.18
N GLY A 621 -2.57 0.77 -33.34
CA GLY A 621 -1.17 0.36 -33.50
C GLY A 621 -0.97 -1.16 -33.49
N ASN A 622 -2.05 -1.95 -33.61
CA ASN A 622 -1.95 -3.40 -33.63
C ASN A 622 -1.53 -3.85 -35.03
N SER A 623 -0.53 -4.72 -35.11
CA SER A 623 -0.12 -5.37 -36.36
C SER A 623 -1.19 -6.36 -36.85
N VAL A 624 -1.08 -6.78 -38.10
CA VAL A 624 -1.94 -7.85 -38.65
C VAL A 624 -1.85 -9.15 -37.82
N LEU A 625 -0.66 -9.49 -37.31
CA LEU A 625 -0.47 -10.64 -36.41
C LEU A 625 -1.21 -10.43 -35.08
N MET A 626 -1.10 -9.24 -34.48
CA MET A 626 -1.78 -8.91 -33.24
C MET A 626 -3.31 -8.89 -33.41
N MET A 627 -3.81 -8.43 -34.56
CA MET A 627 -5.24 -8.48 -34.87
C MET A 627 -5.76 -9.92 -34.91
N ALA A 628 -4.99 -10.87 -35.46
CA ALA A 628 -5.34 -12.28 -35.46
C ALA A 628 -5.39 -12.87 -34.03
N VAL A 629 -4.44 -12.47 -33.16
CA VAL A 629 -4.39 -12.89 -31.76
C VAL A 629 -5.57 -12.30 -30.96
N GLU A 630 -5.79 -10.98 -31.02
CA GLU A 630 -6.88 -10.30 -30.29
C GLU A 630 -8.26 -10.83 -30.65
N ASN A 631 -8.46 -11.25 -31.92
CA ASN A 631 -9.72 -11.81 -32.41
C ASN A 631 -9.78 -13.35 -32.34
N GLN A 632 -8.82 -13.98 -31.67
CA GLN A 632 -8.77 -15.43 -31.42
C GLN A 632 -8.81 -16.30 -32.69
N ARG A 633 -8.10 -15.90 -33.75
CA ARG A 633 -8.07 -16.60 -35.05
C ARG A 633 -6.78 -17.42 -35.21
N SER A 634 -6.76 -18.61 -34.61
CA SER A 634 -5.59 -19.51 -34.59
C SER A 634 -5.10 -19.93 -35.98
N GLU A 635 -5.99 -20.36 -36.87
CA GLU A 635 -5.62 -20.81 -38.21
C GLU A 635 -5.09 -19.67 -39.10
N CYS A 636 -5.66 -18.47 -38.98
CA CYS A 636 -5.15 -17.28 -39.68
C CYS A 636 -3.75 -16.91 -39.17
N LEU A 637 -3.52 -16.94 -37.86
CA LEU A 637 -2.20 -16.69 -37.29
C LEU A 637 -1.16 -17.71 -37.78
N ARG A 638 -1.52 -19.00 -37.83
CA ARG A 638 -0.63 -20.06 -38.34
C ARG A 638 -0.23 -19.80 -39.80
N TYR A 639 -1.19 -19.40 -40.65
CA TYR A 639 -0.88 -19.03 -42.03
C TYR A 639 0.03 -17.79 -42.11
N LEU A 640 -0.29 -16.72 -41.37
CA LEU A 640 0.52 -15.50 -41.36
C LEU A 640 1.96 -15.76 -40.90
N LEU A 641 2.17 -16.59 -39.87
CA LEU A 641 3.49 -16.98 -39.40
C LEU A 641 4.27 -17.87 -40.39
N SER A 642 3.57 -18.58 -41.29
CA SER A 642 4.21 -19.37 -42.35
C SER A 642 4.82 -18.51 -43.46
N LEU A 643 4.38 -17.25 -43.59
CA LEU A 643 4.88 -16.30 -44.57
C LEU A 643 6.16 -15.61 -44.07
N THR A 644 7.24 -16.39 -43.95
CA THR A 644 8.55 -15.94 -43.43
C THR A 644 9.21 -14.84 -44.26
N GLU A 645 8.83 -14.68 -45.53
CA GLU A 645 9.29 -13.61 -46.41
C GLU A 645 8.82 -12.22 -45.96
N TYR A 646 7.64 -12.13 -45.33
CA TYR A 646 7.04 -10.86 -44.89
C TYR A 646 7.18 -10.62 -43.39
N TYR A 647 7.19 -11.69 -42.59
CA TYR A 647 7.35 -11.64 -41.14
C TYR A 647 8.66 -12.29 -40.72
N SER A 648 9.72 -11.48 -40.60
CA SER A 648 10.99 -11.94 -40.05
C SER A 648 10.83 -12.34 -38.57
N THR A 649 11.70 -13.22 -38.09
CA THR A 649 11.67 -13.71 -36.70
C THR A 649 11.78 -12.57 -35.69
N GLU A 650 12.68 -11.62 -35.92
CA GLU A 650 12.81 -10.40 -35.11
C GLU A 650 11.54 -9.53 -35.16
N ALA A 651 10.88 -9.47 -36.32
CA ALA A 651 9.61 -8.77 -36.47
C ALA A 651 8.44 -9.48 -35.75
N VAL A 652 8.44 -10.80 -35.62
CA VAL A 652 7.40 -11.48 -34.82
C VAL A 652 7.64 -11.26 -33.32
N LEU A 653 8.89 -11.41 -32.86
CA LEU A 653 9.23 -11.32 -31.43
C LEU A 653 9.21 -9.89 -30.88
N SER A 654 9.46 -8.88 -31.72
CA SER A 654 9.35 -7.46 -31.32
C SER A 654 7.93 -6.90 -31.39
N ASP A 655 6.94 -7.71 -31.77
CA ASP A 655 5.56 -7.26 -31.94
C ASP A 655 4.85 -7.09 -30.59
N VAL A 656 4.37 -5.87 -30.35
CA VAL A 656 3.76 -5.43 -29.09
C VAL A 656 2.60 -4.48 -29.33
N THR A 657 1.52 -4.62 -28.56
CA THR A 657 0.39 -3.68 -28.54
C THR A 657 0.82 -2.28 -28.10
N GLN A 658 -0.04 -1.26 -28.20
CA GLN A 658 0.21 0.07 -27.61
C GLN A 658 0.53 0.01 -26.11
N GLU A 659 -0.10 -0.93 -25.38
CA GLU A 659 0.18 -1.17 -23.97
C GLU A 659 1.48 -1.93 -23.72
N GLY A 660 2.20 -2.38 -24.77
CA GLY A 660 3.46 -3.11 -24.65
C GLY A 660 3.30 -4.62 -24.42
N ALA A 661 2.10 -5.17 -24.60
CA ALA A 661 1.89 -6.62 -24.48
C ALA A 661 2.38 -7.33 -25.74
N THR A 662 3.24 -8.34 -25.59
CA THR A 662 3.73 -9.17 -26.71
C THR A 662 2.61 -10.06 -27.26
N LEU A 663 2.77 -10.60 -28.47
CA LEU A 663 1.83 -11.57 -29.05
C LEU A 663 1.54 -12.73 -28.08
N LEU A 664 2.59 -13.27 -27.44
CA LEU A 664 2.42 -14.36 -26.46
C LEU A 664 1.70 -13.87 -25.20
N SER A 665 2.03 -12.66 -24.71
CA SER A 665 1.34 -12.11 -23.54
C SER A 665 -0.14 -11.80 -23.81
N ALA A 666 -0.51 -11.42 -25.03
CA ALA A 666 -1.90 -11.24 -25.42
C ALA A 666 -2.64 -12.58 -25.52
N ALA A 667 -2.03 -13.61 -26.13
CA ALA A 667 -2.61 -14.94 -26.22
C ALA A 667 -2.83 -15.59 -24.84
N VAL A 668 -1.87 -15.46 -23.91
CA VAL A 668 -2.00 -15.93 -22.52
C VAL A 668 -3.09 -15.16 -21.75
N GLN A 669 -3.21 -13.84 -21.96
CA GLN A 669 -4.27 -13.05 -21.35
C GLN A 669 -5.67 -13.49 -21.81
N LEU A 670 -5.81 -13.90 -23.07
CA LEU A 670 -7.04 -14.44 -23.64
C LEU A 670 -7.34 -15.89 -23.23
N ALA A 671 -6.40 -16.57 -22.54
CA ALA A 671 -6.48 -17.97 -22.13
C ALA A 671 -6.74 -18.96 -23.29
N ASN A 672 -6.26 -18.64 -24.50
CA ASN A 672 -6.42 -19.49 -25.69
C ASN A 672 -5.14 -20.33 -25.91
N MET A 673 -5.20 -21.62 -25.54
CA MET A 673 -4.06 -22.53 -25.63
C MET A 673 -3.61 -22.78 -27.07
N ASP A 674 -4.51 -22.83 -28.05
CA ASP A 674 -4.14 -23.06 -29.45
C ASP A 674 -3.25 -21.92 -29.98
N LEU A 675 -3.62 -20.67 -29.66
CA LEU A 675 -2.81 -19.50 -30.01
C LEU A 675 -1.46 -19.51 -29.29
N VAL A 676 -1.47 -19.84 -28.00
CA VAL A 676 -0.26 -19.94 -27.19
C VAL A 676 0.69 -20.99 -27.75
N ASP A 677 0.20 -22.18 -28.12
CA ASP A 677 1.02 -23.26 -28.66
C ASP A 677 1.58 -22.94 -30.05
N ILE A 678 0.81 -22.24 -30.90
CA ILE A 678 1.31 -21.76 -32.20
C ILE A 678 2.46 -20.76 -32.00
N ILE A 679 2.29 -19.77 -31.12
CA ILE A 679 3.31 -18.73 -30.88
C ILE A 679 4.53 -19.31 -30.17
N LEU A 680 4.34 -20.18 -29.18
CA LEU A 680 5.44 -20.87 -28.49
C LEU A 680 6.19 -21.80 -29.44
N GLY A 681 5.49 -22.60 -30.24
CA GLY A 681 6.11 -23.49 -31.22
C GLY A 681 6.95 -22.72 -32.24
N TYR A 682 6.45 -21.57 -32.71
CA TYR A 682 7.21 -20.69 -33.59
C TYR A 682 8.45 -20.10 -32.89
N ALA A 683 8.29 -19.57 -31.67
CA ALA A 683 9.40 -18.98 -30.93
C ALA A 683 10.49 -20.00 -30.54
N GLU A 684 10.11 -21.21 -30.13
CA GLU A 684 11.03 -22.30 -29.79
C GLU A 684 11.80 -22.82 -31.03
N GLN A 685 11.22 -22.78 -32.23
CA GLN A 685 11.87 -23.23 -33.46
C GLN A 685 12.82 -22.18 -34.06
N HIS A 686 12.52 -20.90 -33.87
CA HIS A 686 13.17 -19.81 -34.61
C HIS A 686 13.99 -18.83 -33.75
N ALA A 687 13.98 -18.96 -32.43
CA ALA A 687 14.74 -18.10 -31.52
C ALA A 687 15.76 -18.90 -30.69
N ASP A 688 16.96 -18.34 -30.52
CA ASP A 688 17.93 -18.84 -29.55
C ASP A 688 17.40 -18.68 -28.11
N GLU A 689 17.83 -19.56 -27.21
CA GLU A 689 17.34 -19.59 -25.81
C GLU A 689 17.49 -18.23 -25.09
N GLN A 690 18.55 -17.49 -25.38
CA GLN A 690 18.79 -16.16 -24.81
C GLN A 690 17.78 -15.12 -25.32
N VAL A 691 17.54 -15.09 -26.63
CA VAL A 691 16.55 -14.20 -27.27
C VAL A 691 15.14 -14.55 -26.79
N PHE A 692 14.85 -15.83 -26.61
CA PHE A 692 13.59 -16.29 -26.06
C PHE A 692 13.39 -15.85 -24.60
N ARG A 693 14.43 -15.92 -23.75
CA ARG A 693 14.38 -15.37 -22.38
C ARG A 693 14.11 -13.87 -22.38
N GLU A 694 14.77 -13.13 -23.26
CA GLU A 694 14.56 -11.69 -23.40
C GLU A 694 13.12 -11.39 -23.82
N TYR A 695 12.56 -12.14 -24.78
CA TYR A 695 11.17 -12.02 -25.21
C TYR A 695 10.18 -12.27 -24.06
N LEU A 696 10.39 -13.32 -23.26
CA LEU A 696 9.56 -13.60 -22.08
C LEU A 696 9.68 -12.52 -20.98
N SER A 697 10.75 -11.72 -20.99
CA SER A 697 11.01 -10.66 -20.00
C SER A 697 10.41 -9.30 -20.39
N ILE A 698 9.92 -9.13 -21.62
CA ILE A 698 9.31 -7.88 -22.09
C ILE A 698 8.14 -7.48 -21.19
N LYS A 699 8.11 -6.21 -20.80
CA LYS A 699 7.13 -5.63 -19.88
C LYS A 699 6.10 -4.80 -20.63
N ASP A 700 4.84 -4.97 -20.25
CA ASP A 700 3.75 -4.08 -20.62
C ASP A 700 3.80 -2.75 -19.82
N SER A 701 2.81 -1.89 -20.07
CA SER A 701 2.60 -0.60 -19.43
C SER A 701 2.36 -0.71 -17.92
N ARG A 702 1.96 -1.87 -17.41
CA ARG A 702 1.82 -2.16 -15.97
C ARG A 702 3.12 -2.71 -15.36
N GLY A 703 4.16 -2.92 -16.18
CA GLY A 703 5.43 -3.54 -15.80
C GLY A 703 5.37 -5.07 -15.76
N ARG A 704 4.30 -5.68 -16.26
CA ARG A 704 4.06 -7.12 -16.23
C ARG A 704 4.57 -7.76 -17.52
N SER A 705 5.23 -8.89 -17.37
CA SER A 705 5.58 -9.79 -18.46
C SER A 705 4.56 -10.92 -18.60
N VAL A 706 4.69 -11.73 -19.66
CA VAL A 706 3.84 -12.92 -19.85
C VAL A 706 3.82 -13.85 -18.64
N ALA A 707 4.94 -13.94 -17.93
CA ALA A 707 5.06 -14.72 -16.70
C ALA A 707 4.05 -14.31 -15.62
N HIS A 708 3.68 -13.02 -15.56
CA HIS A 708 2.72 -12.51 -14.59
C HIS A 708 1.28 -12.94 -14.90
N TYR A 709 0.99 -13.33 -16.15
CA TYR A 709 -0.34 -13.74 -16.60
C TYR A 709 -0.52 -15.26 -16.67
N LEU A 710 0.49 -16.04 -16.25
CA LEU A 710 0.46 -17.51 -16.30
C LEU A 710 -0.69 -18.14 -15.50
N PHE A 711 -1.30 -17.41 -14.57
CA PHE A 711 -2.47 -17.88 -13.86
C PHE A 711 -3.69 -18.13 -14.78
N ASN A 712 -3.71 -17.57 -15.99
CA ASN A 712 -4.72 -17.88 -17.01
C ASN A 712 -4.44 -19.20 -17.75
N THR A 713 -3.18 -19.63 -17.79
CA THR A 713 -2.74 -20.84 -18.51
C THR A 713 -1.75 -21.65 -17.64
N PRO A 714 -2.21 -22.31 -16.56
CA PRO A 714 -1.34 -22.99 -15.59
C PRO A 714 -0.43 -24.05 -16.20
N GLN A 715 -0.87 -24.68 -17.30
CA GLN A 715 -0.11 -25.73 -18.00
C GLN A 715 1.27 -25.27 -18.48
N LEU A 716 1.42 -23.98 -18.77
CA LEU A 716 2.69 -23.39 -19.21
C LEU A 716 3.74 -23.30 -18.10
N ILE A 717 3.33 -23.34 -16.83
CA ILE A 717 4.25 -23.25 -15.68
C ILE A 717 5.28 -24.37 -15.73
N LYS A 718 4.84 -25.61 -16.02
CA LYS A 718 5.74 -26.76 -16.16
C LYS A 718 6.61 -26.67 -17.41
N ARG A 719 6.04 -26.27 -18.54
CA ARG A 719 6.75 -26.22 -19.83
C ARG A 719 7.86 -25.17 -19.82
N LEU A 720 7.63 -24.01 -19.20
CA LEU A 720 8.53 -22.86 -19.26
C LEU A 720 9.27 -22.57 -17.94
N ALA A 721 9.24 -23.50 -16.97
CA ALA A 721 9.77 -23.31 -15.62
C ALA A 721 11.18 -22.66 -15.57
N ASN A 722 12.10 -23.15 -16.41
CA ASN A 722 13.53 -22.76 -16.41
C ASN A 722 13.86 -21.48 -17.18
N VAL A 723 12.92 -20.96 -17.97
CA VAL A 723 13.11 -19.77 -18.82
C VAL A 723 12.31 -18.57 -18.36
N LEU A 724 11.33 -18.76 -17.46
CA LEU A 724 10.48 -17.68 -16.96
C LEU A 724 11.22 -16.75 -15.97
N PRO A 725 11.01 -15.42 -16.07
CA PRO A 725 11.62 -14.44 -15.18
C PRO A 725 10.89 -14.34 -13.82
N TRP A 726 11.00 -15.38 -12.98
CA TRP A 726 10.28 -15.49 -11.70
C TRP A 726 10.53 -14.36 -10.68
N ARG A 727 11.65 -13.62 -10.81
CA ARG A 727 12.02 -12.51 -9.90
C ARG A 727 11.65 -11.13 -10.43
N GLN A 728 11.17 -11.04 -11.67
CA GLN A 728 10.82 -9.77 -12.29
C GLN A 728 9.61 -9.16 -11.58
N LYS A 729 9.71 -7.88 -11.18
CA LYS A 729 8.61 -7.18 -10.50
C LYS A 729 7.84 -6.27 -11.46
N ASP A 730 6.52 -6.25 -11.29
CA ASP A 730 5.62 -5.27 -11.90
C ASP A 730 5.68 -3.91 -11.18
N ARG A 731 4.89 -2.92 -11.63
CA ARG A 731 4.86 -1.58 -11.00
C ARG A 731 4.38 -1.59 -9.53
N ILE A 732 3.63 -2.61 -9.12
CA ILE A 732 3.14 -2.78 -7.74
C ILE A 732 4.17 -3.55 -6.89
N GLY A 733 5.17 -4.17 -7.53
CA GLY A 733 6.21 -4.98 -6.90
C GLY A 733 5.90 -6.47 -6.90
N HIS A 734 4.81 -6.91 -7.54
CA HIS A 734 4.49 -8.33 -7.61
C HIS A 734 5.41 -9.04 -8.60
N THR A 735 5.92 -10.20 -8.22
CA THR A 735 6.57 -11.14 -9.13
C THR A 735 5.55 -12.07 -9.78
N PRO A 736 5.91 -12.84 -10.83
CA PRO A 736 5.05 -13.88 -11.39
C PRO A 736 4.50 -14.85 -10.34
N LEU A 737 5.39 -15.36 -9.46
CA LEU A 737 4.98 -16.25 -8.38
C LEU A 737 4.01 -15.55 -7.40
N PHE A 738 4.25 -14.28 -7.11
CA PHE A 738 3.37 -13.50 -6.23
C PHE A 738 1.99 -13.28 -6.86
N ALA A 739 1.93 -13.00 -8.17
CA ALA A 739 0.68 -12.84 -8.91
C ALA A 739 -0.14 -14.13 -8.87
N ILE A 740 0.48 -15.30 -9.10
CA ILE A 740 -0.15 -16.62 -9.02
C ILE A 740 -0.66 -16.91 -7.60
N CYS A 741 0.10 -16.56 -6.57
CA CYS A 741 -0.34 -16.74 -5.17
C CYS A 741 -1.50 -15.82 -4.77
N ARG A 742 -1.81 -14.78 -5.56
CA ARG A 742 -2.88 -13.81 -5.28
C ARG A 742 -4.20 -14.15 -5.97
N THR A 743 -4.22 -15.09 -6.91
CA THR A 743 -5.42 -15.48 -7.66
C THR A 743 -6.21 -16.58 -6.96
N TYR A 744 -6.82 -16.25 -5.82
CA TYR A 744 -7.54 -17.22 -4.99
C TYR A 744 -8.78 -17.81 -5.67
N ASP A 745 -9.34 -17.10 -6.64
CA ASP A 745 -10.58 -17.47 -7.33
C ASP A 745 -10.36 -18.51 -8.45
N HIS A 746 -9.11 -18.93 -8.69
CA HIS A 746 -8.79 -19.92 -9.71
C HIS A 746 -9.23 -21.32 -9.24
N PRO A 747 -9.96 -22.12 -10.07
CA PRO A 747 -10.47 -23.43 -9.68
C PRO A 747 -9.36 -24.39 -9.22
N ASP A 748 -8.21 -24.38 -9.91
CA ASP A 748 -7.05 -25.22 -9.58
C ASP A 748 -5.98 -24.47 -8.76
N TYR A 749 -6.35 -23.49 -7.93
CA TYR A 749 -5.40 -22.65 -7.17
C TYR A 749 -4.30 -23.47 -6.48
N SER A 750 -4.66 -24.51 -5.73
CA SER A 750 -3.69 -25.29 -4.95
C SER A 750 -2.71 -26.08 -5.83
N SER A 751 -3.16 -26.63 -6.97
CA SER A 751 -2.27 -27.30 -7.93
C SER A 751 -1.35 -26.28 -8.60
N MET A 752 -1.92 -25.19 -9.12
CA MET A 752 -1.21 -24.13 -9.83
C MET A 752 -0.10 -23.50 -8.96
N VAL A 753 -0.42 -23.12 -7.72
CA VAL A 753 0.57 -22.51 -6.82
C VAL A 753 1.64 -23.53 -6.43
N SER A 754 1.27 -24.78 -6.18
CA SER A 754 2.22 -25.85 -5.88
C SER A 754 3.22 -26.10 -7.01
N GLU A 755 2.73 -26.08 -8.26
CA GLU A 755 3.57 -26.19 -9.45
C GLU A 755 4.46 -24.96 -9.62
N ALA A 756 3.91 -23.75 -9.45
CA ALA A 756 4.66 -22.50 -9.53
C ALA A 756 5.78 -22.43 -8.48
N LEU A 757 5.54 -22.89 -7.24
CA LEU A 757 6.56 -22.95 -6.19
C LEU A 757 7.70 -23.92 -6.56
N THR A 758 7.37 -25.04 -7.21
CA THR A 758 8.36 -26.04 -7.62
C THR A 758 9.20 -25.50 -8.79
N ALA A 759 8.54 -24.94 -9.81
CA ALA A 759 9.19 -24.31 -10.95
C ALA A 759 10.10 -23.14 -10.54
N ALA A 760 9.60 -22.26 -9.66
CA ALA A 760 10.40 -21.13 -9.17
C ALA A 760 11.62 -21.59 -8.36
N LYS A 761 11.52 -22.71 -7.63
CA LYS A 761 12.64 -23.30 -6.89
C LYS A 761 13.70 -23.85 -7.85
N GLU A 762 13.29 -24.62 -8.85
CA GLU A 762 14.17 -25.21 -9.86
C GLU A 762 14.91 -24.12 -10.65
N ALA A 763 14.22 -23.03 -10.98
CA ALA A 763 14.78 -21.88 -11.69
C ALA A 763 15.86 -21.10 -10.90
N GLN A 764 16.05 -21.36 -9.59
CA GLN A 764 17.14 -20.71 -8.84
C GLN A 764 18.51 -21.32 -9.14
N HIS A 765 18.60 -22.50 -9.77
CA HIS A 765 19.83 -23.24 -10.12
C HIS A 765 20.84 -23.53 -8.98
N GLU A 766 20.63 -23.00 -7.77
CA GLU A 766 21.52 -23.13 -6.62
C GLU A 766 21.21 -24.35 -5.72
N GLY A 767 20.23 -25.18 -6.09
CA GLY A 767 19.85 -26.39 -5.33
C GLY A 767 19.26 -26.14 -3.93
N GLY A 768 19.10 -24.88 -3.54
CA GLY A 768 18.59 -24.46 -2.23
C GLY A 768 17.07 -24.46 -2.10
N PRO A 769 16.55 -24.21 -0.88
CA PRO A 769 15.13 -23.90 -0.68
C PRO A 769 14.75 -22.58 -1.37
N LEU A 770 13.48 -22.48 -1.80
CA LEU A 770 12.99 -21.27 -2.47
C LEU A 770 13.10 -20.03 -1.58
N ARG A 771 13.72 -18.97 -2.08
CA ARG A 771 13.88 -17.69 -1.37
C ARG A 771 12.60 -16.87 -1.43
N VAL A 772 11.83 -16.83 -0.34
CA VAL A 772 10.57 -16.06 -0.31
C VAL A 772 10.82 -14.54 -0.30
N GLU A 773 12.01 -14.10 0.10
CA GLU A 773 12.39 -12.67 0.13
C GLU A 773 12.51 -12.02 -1.26
N ASP A 774 12.77 -12.82 -2.29
CA ASP A 774 12.79 -12.34 -3.68
C ASP A 774 11.37 -11.97 -4.16
N HIS A 775 10.34 -12.44 -3.46
CA HIS A 775 8.93 -12.33 -3.81
C HIS A 775 8.16 -11.49 -2.79
N ILE A 776 8.65 -10.25 -2.58
CA ILE A 776 8.03 -9.24 -1.72
C ILE A 776 7.51 -8.08 -2.57
N ASP A 777 6.28 -7.63 -2.31
CA ASP A 777 5.66 -6.49 -2.98
C ASP A 777 6.20 -5.13 -2.50
N ASN A 778 5.76 -4.02 -3.12
CA ASN A 778 6.19 -2.68 -2.69
C ASN A 778 5.64 -2.25 -1.32
N LYS A 779 4.77 -3.06 -0.69
CA LYS A 779 4.19 -2.80 0.65
C LYS A 779 4.85 -3.67 1.74
N GLY A 780 5.89 -4.43 1.40
CA GLY A 780 6.56 -5.35 2.31
C GLY A 780 5.82 -6.66 2.56
N ASN A 781 4.76 -6.99 1.81
CA ASN A 781 4.07 -8.27 1.94
C ASN A 781 4.90 -9.38 1.28
N SER A 782 5.19 -10.43 2.04
CA SER A 782 5.73 -11.69 1.52
C SER A 782 4.64 -12.65 1.06
N LEU A 783 5.00 -13.78 0.44
CA LEU A 783 4.05 -14.84 0.07
C LEU A 783 3.19 -15.31 1.27
N LEU A 784 3.78 -15.38 2.47
CA LEU A 784 3.04 -15.76 3.69
C LEU A 784 1.93 -14.78 4.06
N HIS A 785 2.06 -13.51 3.69
CA HIS A 785 1.03 -12.49 3.97
C HIS A 785 -0.20 -12.64 3.07
N ILE A 786 -0.02 -13.19 1.86
CA ILE A 786 -1.07 -13.24 0.84
C ILE A 786 -1.73 -14.63 0.72
N VAL A 787 -1.01 -15.73 0.91
CA VAL A 787 -1.56 -17.07 0.71
C VAL A 787 -2.80 -17.28 1.59
N ASN A 788 -3.85 -17.88 1.01
CA ASN A 788 -5.12 -18.16 1.70
C ASN A 788 -5.30 -19.64 2.08
N ASP A 789 -4.58 -20.54 1.42
CA ASP A 789 -4.74 -21.99 1.55
C ASP A 789 -3.75 -22.61 2.56
N ALA A 790 -4.28 -23.49 3.41
CA ALA A 790 -3.52 -24.16 4.47
C ALA A 790 -2.50 -25.18 3.95
N ALA A 791 -2.82 -25.94 2.90
CA ALA A 791 -1.91 -26.90 2.29
C ALA A 791 -0.74 -26.20 1.59
N ILE A 792 -1.02 -25.08 0.90
CA ILE A 792 0.04 -24.24 0.32
C ILE A 792 0.93 -23.63 1.40
N LEU A 793 0.35 -23.16 2.50
CA LEU A 793 1.14 -22.67 3.62
C LEU A 793 2.10 -23.74 4.16
N GLN A 794 1.62 -24.96 4.40
CA GLN A 794 2.49 -26.07 4.84
C GLN A 794 3.61 -26.35 3.84
N ARG A 795 3.29 -26.36 2.54
CA ARG A 795 4.30 -26.57 1.50
C ARG A 795 5.35 -25.46 1.49
N ILE A 796 4.97 -24.20 1.63
CA ILE A 796 5.91 -23.08 1.74
C ILE A 796 6.83 -23.25 2.95
N LEU A 797 6.29 -23.63 4.11
CA LEU A 797 7.09 -23.83 5.33
C LEU A 797 8.08 -25.00 5.24
N GLN A 798 7.79 -26.02 4.44
CA GLN A 798 8.66 -27.18 4.25
C GLN A 798 9.71 -26.99 3.15
N THR A 799 9.37 -26.29 2.06
CA THR A 799 10.19 -26.25 0.84
C THR A 799 10.92 -24.94 0.62
N CYS A 800 10.50 -23.88 1.32
CA CYS A 800 11.01 -22.53 1.14
C CYS A 800 11.78 -22.06 2.37
N GLU A 801 12.70 -21.13 2.17
CA GLU A 801 13.35 -20.41 3.25
C GLU A 801 12.50 -19.18 3.59
N VAL A 802 11.94 -19.17 4.80
CA VAL A 802 10.90 -18.21 5.16
C VAL A 802 11.10 -17.65 6.56
N ASP A 803 10.79 -16.35 6.67
CA ASP A 803 10.66 -15.65 7.93
C ASP A 803 9.19 -15.59 8.34
N LEU A 804 8.83 -16.37 9.35
CA LEU A 804 7.48 -16.45 9.89
C LEU A 804 7.03 -15.16 10.56
N ASN A 805 7.98 -14.36 11.05
CA ASN A 805 7.74 -13.15 11.82
C ASN A 805 7.99 -11.88 10.99
N ALA A 806 8.19 -12.01 9.67
CA ALA A 806 8.35 -10.87 8.78
C ALA A 806 7.17 -9.91 8.91
N MET A 807 7.49 -8.62 9.04
CA MET A 807 6.50 -7.55 9.12
C MET A 807 6.44 -6.79 7.80
N ASN A 808 5.23 -6.52 7.31
CA ASN A 808 5.04 -5.59 6.20
C ASN A 808 5.17 -4.11 6.65
N ASP A 809 5.00 -3.16 5.74
CA ASP A 809 5.17 -1.72 6.03
C ASP A 809 4.24 -1.20 7.14
N LYS A 810 3.09 -1.86 7.34
CA LYS A 810 2.13 -1.53 8.41
C LYS A 810 2.40 -2.28 9.72
N LYS A 811 3.53 -3.01 9.78
CA LYS A 811 3.93 -3.91 10.87
C LYS A 811 3.01 -5.10 11.11
N PHE A 812 2.25 -5.54 10.11
CA PHE A 812 1.50 -6.79 10.22
C PHE A 812 2.42 -7.98 9.94
N THR A 813 2.34 -9.00 10.78
CA THR A 813 2.92 -10.33 10.50
C THR A 813 1.93 -11.22 9.73
N PRO A 814 2.38 -12.30 9.07
CA PRO A 814 1.49 -13.28 8.44
C PRO A 814 0.43 -13.82 9.39
N LEU A 815 0.82 -14.12 10.64
CA LEU A 815 -0.10 -14.58 11.67
C LEU A 815 -1.19 -13.53 11.97
N MET A 816 -0.82 -12.25 12.10
CA MET A 816 -1.80 -11.19 12.36
C MET A 816 -2.83 -11.06 11.23
N LEU A 817 -2.41 -11.21 9.97
CA LEU A 817 -3.34 -11.21 8.84
C LEU A 817 -4.26 -12.44 8.87
N ALA A 818 -3.73 -13.63 9.16
CA ALA A 818 -4.53 -14.83 9.32
C ALA A 818 -5.58 -14.67 10.45
N SER A 819 -5.19 -14.10 11.59
CA SER A 819 -6.10 -13.80 12.69
C SER A 819 -7.16 -12.75 12.33
N LYS A 820 -6.77 -11.67 11.66
CA LYS A 820 -7.66 -10.58 11.23
C LYS A 820 -8.71 -11.03 10.23
N TYR A 821 -8.36 -11.92 9.31
CA TYR A 821 -9.29 -12.42 8.29
C TYR A 821 -10.05 -13.68 8.72
N GLY A 822 -9.75 -14.23 9.91
CA GLY A 822 -10.41 -15.41 10.46
C GLY A 822 -10.00 -16.72 9.79
N ARG A 823 -8.75 -16.84 9.34
CA ARG A 823 -8.20 -18.03 8.68
C ARG A 823 -7.70 -19.04 9.72
N VAL A 824 -8.64 -19.74 10.37
CA VAL A 824 -8.37 -20.62 11.53
C VAL A 824 -7.32 -21.71 11.23
N ASP A 825 -7.39 -22.36 10.07
CA ASP A 825 -6.42 -23.40 9.70
C ASP A 825 -4.99 -22.85 9.53
N MET A 826 -4.85 -21.65 8.96
CA MET A 826 -3.55 -20.99 8.84
C MET A 826 -2.99 -20.61 10.22
N VAL A 827 -3.83 -20.08 11.11
CA VAL A 827 -3.46 -19.77 12.49
C VAL A 827 -2.94 -21.03 13.20
N ARG A 828 -3.60 -22.18 13.01
CA ARG A 828 -3.15 -23.48 13.57
C ARG A 828 -1.77 -23.88 13.05
N ILE A 829 -1.53 -23.74 11.74
CA ILE A 829 -0.24 -24.09 11.15
C ILE A 829 0.87 -23.17 11.67
N PHE A 830 0.63 -21.85 11.69
CA PHE A 830 1.62 -20.91 12.21
C PHE A 830 1.98 -21.21 13.67
N LEU A 831 0.99 -21.51 14.52
CA LEU A 831 1.21 -21.79 15.94
C LEU A 831 1.80 -23.16 16.25
N SER A 832 1.78 -24.09 15.28
CA SER A 832 2.49 -25.36 15.41
C SER A 832 4.01 -25.21 15.28
N ASP A 833 4.49 -24.11 14.67
CA ASP A 833 5.92 -23.85 14.51
C ASP A 833 6.48 -23.05 15.71
N PRO A 834 7.50 -23.56 16.43
CA PRO A 834 8.05 -22.91 17.62
C PRO A 834 8.74 -21.57 17.35
N ARG A 835 8.98 -21.21 16.08
CA ARG A 835 9.63 -19.95 15.69
C ARG A 835 8.66 -18.78 15.67
N ILE A 836 7.34 -19.02 15.66
CA ILE A 836 6.35 -17.94 15.58
C ILE A 836 6.34 -17.12 16.87
N ASP A 837 6.29 -15.80 16.73
CA ASP A 837 6.20 -14.89 17.86
C ASP A 837 4.79 -14.29 17.96
N LEU A 838 4.08 -14.69 19.02
CA LEU A 838 2.73 -14.24 19.37
C LEU A 838 2.66 -12.84 19.95
N HIS A 839 3.78 -12.32 20.46
CA HIS A 839 3.84 -11.08 21.21
C HIS A 839 4.22 -9.87 20.37
N LEU A 840 4.56 -10.08 19.08
CA LEU A 840 4.75 -9.01 18.12
C LEU A 840 3.50 -8.14 18.01
N ARG A 841 3.72 -6.85 17.77
CA ARG A 841 2.68 -5.82 17.73
C ARG A 841 2.74 -5.03 16.44
N GLU A 842 1.57 -4.75 15.88
CA GLU A 842 1.48 -3.83 14.73
C GLU A 842 1.60 -2.36 15.16
N SER A 843 1.51 -1.44 14.19
CA SER A 843 1.76 -0.01 14.40
C SER A 843 0.90 0.69 15.46
N ARG A 844 -0.31 0.20 15.78
CA ARG A 844 -1.16 0.70 16.87
C ARG A 844 -0.93 -0.05 18.20
N GLY A 845 0.00 -1.01 18.24
CA GLY A 845 0.36 -1.79 19.41
C GLY A 845 -0.50 -3.03 19.65
N LEU A 846 -1.23 -3.52 18.64
CA LEU A 846 -2.11 -4.69 18.76
C LEU A 846 -1.40 -5.99 18.40
N THR A 847 -1.69 -7.07 19.14
CA THR A 847 -1.18 -8.43 18.85
C THR A 847 -2.12 -9.20 17.91
N ALA A 848 -1.70 -10.37 17.42
CA ALA A 848 -2.53 -11.23 16.59
C ALA A 848 -3.88 -11.61 17.27
N VAL A 849 -3.86 -11.80 18.59
CA VAL A 849 -5.05 -12.16 19.37
C VAL A 849 -6.03 -10.99 19.51
N GLU A 850 -5.50 -9.78 19.67
CA GLU A 850 -6.31 -8.55 19.73
C GLU A 850 -6.91 -8.18 18.37
N LEU A 851 -6.27 -8.61 17.28
CA LEU A 851 -6.74 -8.44 15.90
C LEU A 851 -7.70 -9.54 15.43
N ALA A 852 -7.94 -10.58 16.25
CA ALA A 852 -8.78 -11.71 15.87
C ALA A 852 -10.17 -11.26 15.41
N LYS A 853 -10.61 -11.76 14.25
CA LYS A 853 -11.89 -11.43 13.61
C LYS A 853 -13.10 -11.68 14.52
N ASP A 854 -13.08 -12.81 15.21
CA ASP A 854 -14.18 -13.31 16.04
C ASP A 854 -13.63 -14.06 17.28
N ASP A 855 -14.55 -14.49 18.13
CA ASP A 855 -14.24 -15.23 19.35
C ASP A 855 -13.68 -16.64 19.05
N GLU A 856 -14.02 -17.25 17.92
CA GLU A 856 -13.54 -18.57 17.53
C GLU A 856 -12.03 -18.56 17.29
N VAL A 857 -11.55 -17.63 16.47
CA VAL A 857 -10.11 -17.47 16.18
C VAL A 857 -9.35 -17.16 17.47
N ARG A 858 -9.93 -16.30 18.33
CA ARG A 858 -9.32 -15.95 19.62
C ARG A 858 -9.22 -17.16 20.53
N ASN A 859 -10.30 -17.93 20.66
CA ASN A 859 -10.34 -19.15 21.45
C ASN A 859 -9.35 -20.19 20.91
N ARG A 860 -9.22 -20.32 19.59
CA ARG A 860 -8.25 -21.23 18.97
C ARG A 860 -6.81 -20.83 19.26
N ILE A 861 -6.47 -19.54 19.20
CA ILE A 861 -5.13 -19.07 19.60
C ILE A 861 -4.91 -19.37 21.09
N ASP A 862 -5.90 -19.05 21.93
CA ASP A 862 -5.85 -19.34 23.37
C ASP A 862 -5.66 -20.87 23.62
N ASP A 863 -6.36 -21.75 22.89
CA ASP A 863 -6.19 -23.21 22.99
C ASP A 863 -4.80 -23.66 22.55
N LEU A 864 -4.29 -23.14 21.44
CA LEU A 864 -2.97 -23.50 20.95
C LEU A 864 -1.85 -22.99 21.87
N THR A 865 -2.04 -21.84 22.52
CA THR A 865 -1.11 -21.38 23.56
C THR A 865 -1.09 -22.27 24.79
N LEU A 866 -2.21 -22.92 25.13
CA LEU A 866 -2.26 -23.91 26.22
C LEU A 866 -1.30 -25.07 25.94
N PHE A 867 -1.25 -25.56 24.71
CA PHE A 867 -0.39 -26.66 24.27
C PHE A 867 1.04 -26.22 23.88
N SER A 868 1.43 -24.98 24.16
CA SER A 868 2.80 -24.52 23.99
C SER A 868 3.77 -25.42 24.75
N PRO A 869 4.98 -25.72 24.22
CA PRO A 869 5.99 -26.52 24.92
C PRO A 869 6.47 -25.91 26.24
N SER A 870 6.08 -24.67 26.53
CA SER A 870 6.28 -24.02 27.83
C SER A 870 5.38 -24.58 28.95
N ASN A 871 4.23 -25.18 28.61
CA ASN A 871 3.30 -25.76 29.56
C ASN A 871 3.50 -27.27 29.62
N THR A 872 3.80 -27.78 30.82
CA THR A 872 4.01 -29.22 31.04
C THR A 872 2.73 -29.86 31.55
N ALA A 873 2.36 -30.99 30.96
CA ALA A 873 1.28 -31.82 31.50
C ALA A 873 1.64 -32.33 32.91
N ASP A 874 0.63 -32.44 33.76
CA ASP A 874 0.75 -33.06 35.07
C ASP A 874 0.79 -34.60 34.97
N ALA A 875 0.86 -35.29 36.11
CA ALA A 875 0.88 -36.75 36.17
C ALA A 875 -0.37 -37.42 35.55
N THR A 876 -1.48 -36.69 35.42
CA THR A 876 -2.73 -37.16 34.80
C THR A 876 -2.81 -36.85 33.30
N GLY A 877 -1.79 -36.17 32.75
CA GLY A 877 -1.77 -35.71 31.37
C GLY A 877 -2.52 -34.39 31.14
N ARG A 878 -3.05 -33.74 32.20
CA ARG A 878 -3.77 -32.48 32.10
C ARG A 878 -2.80 -31.30 32.02
N ILE A 879 -3.14 -30.31 31.20
CA ILE A 879 -2.35 -29.09 30.99
C ILE A 879 -3.17 -27.88 31.40
N THR A 880 -2.59 -27.00 32.21
CA THR A 880 -3.25 -25.77 32.69
C THR A 880 -2.34 -24.56 32.51
N ALA A 881 -2.93 -23.41 32.13
CA ALA A 881 -2.19 -22.15 31.99
C ALA A 881 -3.12 -20.92 31.98
N ILE A 882 -2.58 -19.77 32.34
CA ILE A 882 -3.18 -18.46 32.03
C ILE A 882 -2.75 -18.05 30.62
N VAL A 883 -3.64 -18.26 29.66
CA VAL A 883 -3.37 -18.07 28.23
C VAL A 883 -3.40 -16.59 27.84
N ARG A 884 -4.27 -15.79 28.48
CA ARG A 884 -4.50 -14.41 28.08
C ARG A 884 -4.94 -13.52 29.24
N SER A 885 -4.56 -12.25 29.16
CA SER A 885 -5.06 -11.15 29.98
C SER A 885 -5.67 -10.07 29.09
N PHE A 886 -6.68 -9.36 29.58
CA PHE A 886 -7.30 -8.25 28.84
C PHE A 886 -7.94 -7.24 29.78
N PHE A 887 -8.11 -6.02 29.26
CA PHE A 887 -8.84 -4.95 29.94
C PHE A 887 -10.34 -5.11 29.70
N VAL A 888 -11.13 -5.03 30.77
CA VAL A 888 -12.60 -4.98 30.70
C VAL A 888 -13.05 -3.51 30.61
N GLU A 889 -14.24 -3.29 30.05
CA GLU A 889 -14.80 -1.95 29.86
C GLU A 889 -15.02 -1.17 31.17
N ASP A 890 -15.19 -1.88 32.29
CA ASP A 890 -15.30 -1.34 33.64
C ASP A 890 -13.96 -0.82 34.21
N GLY A 891 -12.86 -0.94 33.47
CA GLY A 891 -11.52 -0.58 33.93
C GLY A 891 -10.89 -1.59 34.88
N SER A 892 -11.41 -2.81 34.93
CA SER A 892 -10.78 -3.93 35.61
C SER A 892 -9.95 -4.79 34.63
N THR A 893 -9.14 -5.69 35.20
CA THR A 893 -8.38 -6.69 34.43
C THR A 893 -8.98 -8.07 34.66
N ARG A 894 -9.07 -8.87 33.60
CA ARG A 894 -9.47 -10.28 33.67
C ARG A 894 -8.41 -11.18 33.04
N PHE A 895 -8.27 -12.36 33.62
CA PHE A 895 -7.35 -13.41 33.20
C PHE A 895 -8.13 -14.62 32.75
N ILE A 896 -7.77 -15.17 31.60
CA ILE A 896 -8.38 -16.38 31.05
C ILE A 896 -7.48 -17.55 31.40
N LEU A 897 -8.03 -18.47 32.18
CA LEU A 897 -7.43 -19.72 32.56
C LEU A 897 -8.01 -20.80 31.67
N LYS A 898 -7.16 -21.65 31.10
CA LYS A 898 -7.59 -22.85 30.38
C LYS A 898 -6.99 -24.09 31.02
N SER A 899 -7.82 -25.12 31.11
CA SER A 899 -7.44 -26.45 31.59
C SER A 899 -7.89 -27.50 30.58
N GLY A 900 -6.92 -28.16 29.96
CA GLY A 900 -7.10 -29.20 28.96
C GLY A 900 -6.84 -30.57 29.58
N ALA A 901 -7.87 -31.41 29.67
CA ALA A 901 -7.74 -32.80 30.12
C ALA A 901 -7.81 -33.75 28.90
N PRO A 902 -6.95 -34.78 28.81
CA PRO A 902 -7.04 -35.76 27.75
C PRO A 902 -8.37 -36.51 27.86
N ASN A 903 -9.05 -36.73 26.73
CA ASN A 903 -10.32 -37.43 26.69
C ASN A 903 -10.10 -38.90 26.27
N PRO A 904 -10.00 -39.84 27.22
CA PRO A 904 -9.73 -41.24 26.91
C PRO A 904 -10.85 -41.91 26.09
N ALA A 905 -12.05 -41.34 26.07
CA ALA A 905 -13.18 -41.92 25.33
C ALA A 905 -13.11 -41.72 23.81
N VAL A 906 -12.38 -40.69 23.34
CA VAL A 906 -12.28 -40.39 21.90
C VAL A 906 -10.89 -40.75 21.37
N SER A 907 -9.83 -40.24 22.02
CA SER A 907 -8.43 -40.52 21.68
C SER A 907 -7.52 -39.89 22.74
N SER A 908 -6.35 -40.49 22.98
CA SER A 908 -5.30 -39.88 23.80
C SER A 908 -4.80 -38.53 23.25
N THR A 909 -5.08 -38.23 21.98
CA THR A 909 -4.69 -36.96 21.33
C THR A 909 -5.76 -35.87 21.41
N THR A 910 -6.99 -36.20 21.81
CA THR A 910 -8.09 -35.22 21.95
C THR A 910 -8.19 -34.73 23.37
N TYR A 911 -8.31 -33.40 23.54
CA TYR A 911 -8.39 -32.75 24.85
C TYR A 911 -9.75 -32.05 25.02
N THR A 912 -10.35 -32.20 26.19
CA THR A 912 -11.49 -31.39 26.63
C THR A 912 -10.96 -30.15 27.33
N ILE A 913 -11.25 -28.97 26.79
CA ILE A 913 -10.74 -27.69 27.30
C ILE A 913 -11.84 -26.98 28.09
N THR A 914 -11.54 -26.69 29.35
CA THR A 914 -12.36 -25.86 30.24
C THR A 914 -11.76 -24.46 30.29
N THR A 915 -12.60 -23.43 30.24
CA THR A 915 -12.18 -22.02 30.25
C THR A 915 -12.83 -21.30 31.43
N SER A 916 -12.00 -20.70 32.27
CA SER A 916 -12.43 -19.96 33.47
C SER A 916 -11.89 -18.54 33.41
N ARG A 917 -12.69 -17.56 33.87
CA ARG A 917 -12.30 -16.15 33.93
C ARG A 917 -12.09 -15.74 35.37
N ARG A 918 -10.98 -15.07 35.67
CA ARG A 918 -10.62 -14.66 37.03
C ARG A 918 -10.17 -13.20 37.09
N SER A 919 -10.50 -12.53 38.19
CA SER A 919 -9.99 -11.23 38.58
C SER A 919 -8.70 -11.38 39.39
N LEU A 920 -7.91 -10.31 39.55
CA LEU A 920 -6.73 -10.32 40.44
C LEU A 920 -7.12 -10.64 41.90
N GLN A 921 -8.26 -10.13 42.36
CA GLN A 921 -8.79 -10.38 43.71
C GLN A 921 -9.07 -11.88 43.94
N ASP A 922 -9.52 -12.59 42.90
CA ASP A 922 -9.85 -14.01 43.01
C ASP A 922 -8.60 -14.84 43.36
N PHE A 923 -7.40 -14.44 42.88
CA PHE A 923 -6.15 -15.10 43.21
C PHE A 923 -5.70 -14.83 44.65
N GLU A 924 -5.89 -13.61 45.15
CA GLU A 924 -5.64 -13.30 46.56
C GLU A 924 -6.55 -14.11 47.47
N ASN A 925 -7.83 -14.19 47.11
CA ASN A 925 -8.84 -14.96 47.83
C ASN A 925 -8.47 -16.45 47.84
N LEU A 926 -8.07 -17.01 46.68
CA LEU A 926 -7.58 -18.39 46.60
C LEU A 926 -6.40 -18.64 47.56
N ALA A 927 -5.39 -17.76 47.53
CA ALA A 927 -4.22 -17.89 48.41
C ALA A 927 -4.63 -17.80 49.90
N LYS A 928 -5.55 -16.89 50.23
CA LYS A 928 -6.08 -16.72 51.59
C LYS A 928 -6.83 -17.98 52.04
N TRP A 929 -7.74 -18.51 51.23
CA TRP A 929 -8.53 -19.68 51.58
C TRP A 929 -7.66 -20.93 51.74
N LEU A 930 -6.70 -21.16 50.83
CA LEU A 930 -5.76 -22.28 50.95
C LEU A 930 -4.90 -22.20 52.23
N LEU A 931 -4.51 -20.99 52.63
CA LEU A 931 -3.75 -20.77 53.86
C LEU A 931 -4.61 -20.92 55.13
N MET A 932 -5.93 -20.69 55.05
CA MET A 932 -6.85 -20.97 56.16
C MET A 932 -6.96 -22.48 56.40
N ASP A 933 -7.05 -23.28 55.33
CA ASP A 933 -7.10 -24.74 55.43
C ASP A 933 -5.75 -25.31 55.94
N PHE A 934 -4.61 -24.81 55.45
CA PHE A 934 -3.28 -25.29 55.83
C PHE A 934 -2.39 -24.17 56.39
N PRO A 935 -2.58 -23.79 57.67
CA PRO A 935 -1.92 -22.63 58.26
C PRO A 935 -0.42 -22.80 58.47
N ALA A 936 0.11 -24.02 58.52
CA ALA A 936 1.54 -24.29 58.65
C ALA A 936 2.28 -24.18 57.30
N SER A 937 1.59 -24.41 56.18
CA SER A 937 2.18 -24.52 54.85
C SER A 937 2.81 -23.23 54.33
N TYR A 938 3.80 -23.34 53.42
CA TYR A 938 4.34 -22.18 52.73
C TYR A 938 3.41 -21.71 51.61
N MET A 939 3.16 -20.40 51.53
CA MET A 939 2.32 -19.79 50.50
C MET A 939 3.05 -18.58 49.90
N PRO A 940 3.37 -18.59 48.59
CA PRO A 940 3.86 -17.39 47.90
C PRO A 940 2.86 -16.24 48.05
N THR A 941 3.37 -15.04 48.37
CA THR A 941 2.51 -13.87 48.55
C THR A 941 1.96 -13.38 47.22
N VAL A 942 0.64 -13.44 47.08
CA VAL A 942 -0.10 -12.81 45.99
C VAL A 942 -0.98 -11.75 46.63
N LEU A 943 -0.49 -10.50 46.60
CA LEU A 943 -1.25 -9.33 47.03
C LEU A 943 -1.41 -8.40 45.83
N ALA A 944 -2.63 -7.96 45.55
CA ALA A 944 -3.02 -7.02 44.52
C ALA A 944 -2.24 -5.71 44.66
N SER A 945 -1.95 -5.29 45.89
CA SER A 945 -1.13 -4.11 46.20
C SER A 945 0.36 -4.26 45.82
N ASN A 946 0.87 -5.48 45.66
CA ASN A 946 2.24 -5.69 45.18
C ASN A 946 2.36 -5.49 43.67
N PHE A 947 1.25 -5.67 42.94
CA PHE A 947 1.23 -5.50 41.49
C PHE A 947 1.00 -4.04 41.12
N ARG A 948 1.71 -3.59 40.10
CA ARG A 948 1.50 -2.25 39.56
C ARG A 948 0.17 -2.22 38.79
N ASN A 949 -0.70 -1.26 39.13
CA ASN A 949 -1.98 -1.10 38.45
C ASN A 949 -1.78 -0.73 36.97
N PRO A 950 -2.30 -1.51 36.00
CA PRO A 950 -2.20 -1.16 34.57
C PRO A 950 -2.89 0.16 34.19
N PHE A 951 -3.89 0.61 34.95
CA PHE A 951 -4.68 1.82 34.66
C PHE A 951 -4.12 3.10 35.28
N GLN A 952 -2.83 3.12 35.66
CA GLN A 952 -2.15 4.34 36.14
C GLN A 952 -2.32 5.51 35.18
N LEU A 953 -2.26 5.27 33.87
CA LEU A 953 -2.65 6.23 32.83
C LEU A 953 -3.95 5.76 32.16
N HIS A 954 -5.10 6.33 32.57
CA HIS A 954 -6.42 5.87 32.11
C HIS A 954 -6.61 5.91 30.57
N SER A 955 -6.04 6.90 29.89
CA SER A 955 -6.14 7.03 28.44
C SER A 955 -5.35 5.95 27.69
N ARG A 956 -4.31 5.38 28.32
CA ARG A 956 -3.44 4.36 27.74
C ARG A 956 -2.97 3.37 28.82
N PRO A 957 -3.80 2.37 29.17
CA PRO A 957 -3.43 1.35 30.15
C PRO A 957 -2.16 0.60 29.73
N SER A 958 -1.30 0.28 30.69
CA SER A 958 -0.03 -0.41 30.44
C SER A 958 -0.25 -1.89 30.13
N ARG A 959 0.12 -2.30 28.92
CA ARG A 959 0.15 -3.70 28.51
C ARG A 959 1.34 -4.44 29.14
N ALA A 960 2.45 -3.75 29.38
CA ALA A 960 3.62 -4.33 30.05
C ALA A 960 3.29 -4.72 31.50
N ALA A 961 2.62 -3.84 32.26
CA ALA A 961 2.12 -4.15 33.61
C ALA A 961 1.12 -5.31 33.59
N LEU A 962 0.15 -5.30 32.66
CA LEU A 962 -0.82 -6.38 32.53
C LEU A 962 -0.17 -7.74 32.26
N TYR A 963 0.83 -7.77 31.36
CA TYR A 963 1.57 -8.99 31.03
C TYR A 963 2.42 -9.49 32.20
N ASP A 964 3.05 -8.58 32.96
CA ASP A 964 3.79 -8.95 34.18
C ASP A 964 2.87 -9.61 35.21
N ILE A 965 1.67 -9.06 35.43
CA ILE A 965 0.66 -9.67 36.28
C ILE A 965 0.26 -11.05 35.75
N GLN A 966 -0.06 -11.17 34.45
CA GLN A 966 -0.43 -12.45 33.84
C GLN A 966 0.63 -13.52 34.09
N THR A 967 1.90 -13.21 33.80
CA THR A 967 2.97 -14.21 33.93
C THR A 967 3.32 -14.53 35.38
N ASN A 968 3.19 -13.57 36.31
CA ASN A 968 3.36 -13.84 37.73
C ASN A 968 2.24 -14.72 38.30
N LEU A 969 0.99 -14.46 37.92
CA LEU A 969 -0.16 -15.28 38.32
C LEU A 969 -0.09 -16.70 37.72
N ASP A 970 0.33 -16.83 36.47
CA ASP A 970 0.52 -18.14 35.82
C ASP A 970 1.57 -18.98 36.55
N ARG A 971 2.70 -18.35 36.90
CA ARG A 971 3.76 -19.01 37.69
C ARG A 971 3.29 -19.35 39.10
N PHE A 972 2.51 -18.48 39.74
CA PHE A 972 1.90 -18.77 41.05
C PHE A 972 1.06 -20.05 41.00
N LEU A 973 0.17 -20.16 40.02
CA LEU A 973 -0.64 -21.38 39.84
C LEU A 973 0.23 -22.62 39.55
N LYS A 974 1.26 -22.49 38.71
CA LYS A 974 2.22 -23.58 38.44
C LYS A 974 3.01 -24.00 39.68
N ILE A 975 3.28 -23.09 40.61
CA ILE A 975 3.87 -23.42 41.92
C ILE A 975 2.86 -24.22 42.75
N LEU A 976 1.60 -23.79 42.82
CA LEU A 976 0.56 -24.52 43.57
C LEU A 976 0.33 -25.94 43.03
N LEU A 977 0.30 -26.10 41.71
CA LEU A 977 0.15 -27.41 41.05
C LEU A 977 1.31 -28.37 41.31
N LYS A 978 2.48 -27.86 41.71
CA LYS A 978 3.64 -28.67 42.11
C LYS A 978 3.87 -28.68 43.62
N HIS A 979 3.02 -28.00 44.38
CA HIS A 979 3.16 -27.90 45.82
C HIS A 979 2.84 -29.27 46.46
N PRO A 980 3.63 -29.75 47.44
CA PRO A 980 3.38 -31.03 48.09
C PRO A 980 1.96 -31.15 48.68
N THR A 981 1.49 -30.06 49.30
CA THR A 981 0.18 -29.97 49.96
C THR A 981 -0.96 -29.51 49.06
N PHE A 982 -0.77 -28.48 48.21
CA PHE A 982 -1.88 -27.84 47.48
C PHE A 982 -2.17 -28.44 46.10
N SER A 983 -1.27 -29.24 45.52
CA SER A 983 -1.42 -29.75 44.14
C SER A 983 -2.69 -30.56 43.92
N THR A 984 -3.17 -31.26 44.94
CA THR A 984 -4.40 -32.07 44.92
C THR A 984 -5.59 -31.41 45.61
N HIS A 985 -5.46 -30.14 46.02
CA HIS A 985 -6.50 -29.46 46.78
C HIS A 985 -7.75 -29.16 45.93
N GLU A 986 -8.93 -29.46 46.45
CA GLU A 986 -10.21 -29.26 45.74
C GLU A 986 -10.41 -27.81 45.28
N MET A 987 -10.14 -26.82 46.13
CA MET A 987 -10.34 -25.40 45.79
C MET A 987 -9.45 -24.94 44.65
N LEU A 988 -8.23 -25.48 44.54
CA LEU A 988 -7.35 -25.16 43.42
C LEU A 988 -7.95 -25.67 42.10
N TRP A 989 -8.51 -26.87 42.12
CA TRP A 989 -9.12 -27.45 40.92
C TRP A 989 -10.48 -26.83 40.58
N GLU A 990 -11.30 -26.49 41.57
CA GLU A 990 -12.50 -25.68 41.32
C GLU A 990 -12.15 -24.32 40.71
N PHE A 991 -11.06 -23.69 41.16
CA PHE A 991 -10.58 -22.44 40.60
C PHE A 991 -10.24 -22.55 39.11
N PHE A 992 -9.73 -23.69 38.64
CA PHE A 992 -9.49 -23.94 37.23
C PHE A 992 -10.74 -24.35 36.45
N LEU A 993 -11.61 -25.17 37.03
CA LEU A 993 -12.64 -25.92 36.31
C LEU A 993 -14.03 -25.28 36.33
N VAL A 994 -14.35 -24.48 37.35
CA VAL A 994 -15.68 -23.88 37.52
C VAL A 994 -15.67 -22.47 36.92
N PRO A 995 -16.40 -22.17 35.84
CA PRO A 995 -16.34 -20.85 35.20
C PRO A 995 -16.70 -19.69 36.12
N ASP A 996 -17.78 -19.83 36.90
CA ASP A 996 -18.29 -18.82 37.82
C ASP A 996 -18.20 -19.33 39.28
N MET A 997 -17.32 -18.72 40.07
CA MET A 997 -17.06 -19.13 41.45
C MET A 997 -17.78 -18.20 42.43
N GLN A 998 -18.64 -18.77 43.29
CA GLN A 998 -19.37 -18.01 44.31
C GLN A 998 -18.48 -17.74 45.53
N GLN A 999 -17.83 -16.57 45.54
CA GLN A 999 -16.77 -16.25 46.50
C GLN A 999 -17.18 -16.36 47.98
N GLU A 1000 -18.40 -15.93 48.33
CA GLU A 1000 -18.88 -15.98 49.72
C GLU A 1000 -19.03 -17.42 50.20
N GLN A 1001 -19.66 -18.29 49.41
CA GLN A 1001 -19.82 -19.71 49.75
C GLN A 1001 -18.47 -20.43 49.84
N THR A 1002 -17.54 -20.12 48.93
CA THR A 1002 -16.18 -20.69 48.99
C THR A 1002 -15.45 -20.25 50.26
N ALA A 1003 -15.61 -18.99 50.67
CA ALA A 1003 -15.02 -18.46 51.90
C ALA A 1003 -15.61 -19.12 53.15
N ASP A 1004 -16.94 -19.29 53.22
CA ASP A 1004 -17.59 -19.97 54.34
C ASP A 1004 -17.16 -21.44 54.43
N ARG A 1005 -17.06 -22.14 53.30
CA ARG A 1005 -16.56 -23.52 53.25
C ARG A 1005 -15.12 -23.62 53.76
N ALA A 1006 -14.25 -22.70 53.37
CA ALA A 1006 -12.86 -22.65 53.84
C ALA A 1006 -12.79 -22.37 55.36
N ARG A 1007 -13.64 -21.48 55.89
CA ARG A 1007 -13.68 -21.22 57.34
C ARG A 1007 -14.09 -22.48 58.12
N LEU A 1008 -15.14 -23.16 57.70
CA LEU A 1008 -15.61 -24.39 58.37
C LEU A 1008 -14.57 -25.51 58.31
N LYS A 1009 -13.86 -25.65 57.18
CA LYS A 1009 -12.74 -26.60 57.07
C LYS A 1009 -11.59 -26.26 57.99
N ALA A 1010 -11.22 -24.98 58.10
CA ALA A 1010 -10.17 -24.55 59.01
C ALA A 1010 -10.50 -24.88 60.48
N GLU A 1011 -11.76 -24.71 60.89
CA GLU A 1011 -12.24 -25.08 62.23
C GLU A 1011 -12.08 -26.60 62.48
N LEU A 1012 -12.51 -27.43 61.53
CA LEU A 1012 -12.36 -28.89 61.61
C LEU A 1012 -10.89 -29.33 61.66
N ILE A 1013 -10.01 -28.68 60.90
CA ILE A 1013 -8.57 -28.99 60.91
C ILE A 1013 -7.97 -28.63 62.27
N GLN A 1014 -8.36 -27.50 62.86
CA GLN A 1014 -7.91 -27.12 64.19
C GLN A 1014 -8.39 -28.10 65.27
N GLU A 1015 -9.62 -28.59 65.19
CA GLU A 1015 -10.13 -29.65 66.07
C GLU A 1015 -9.31 -30.94 65.91
N LYS A 1016 -9.08 -31.36 64.66
CA LYS A 1016 -8.25 -32.52 64.34
C LYS A 1016 -6.83 -32.42 64.88
N ILE A 1017 -6.20 -31.24 64.78
CA ILE A 1017 -4.86 -30.99 65.36
C ILE A 1017 -4.91 -31.16 66.87
N ASN A 1018 -5.96 -30.68 67.54
CA ASN A 1018 -6.10 -30.84 68.97
C ASN A 1018 -6.32 -32.31 69.35
N ASP A 1019 -7.02 -33.10 68.54
CA ASP A 1019 -7.39 -34.47 68.93
C ASP A 1019 -6.30 -35.51 68.59
N GLU A 1020 -5.61 -35.38 67.46
CA GLU A 1020 -4.70 -36.41 66.93
C GLU A 1020 -3.23 -36.22 67.32
N TYR A 1021 -2.81 -35.00 67.67
CA TYR A 1021 -1.38 -34.70 67.91
C TYR A 1021 -1.04 -34.69 69.40
N ASP A 1022 0.10 -35.29 69.74
CA ASP A 1022 0.67 -35.21 71.08
C ASP A 1022 1.37 -33.86 71.31
N PRO A 1023 1.19 -33.23 72.49
CA PRO A 1023 1.73 -31.91 72.73
C PRO A 1023 3.26 -31.94 72.96
N LEU A 1024 4.01 -31.15 72.19
CA LEU A 1024 5.45 -30.94 72.39
C LEU A 1024 5.72 -29.82 73.40
N ILE A 1025 5.82 -30.18 74.68
CA ILE A 1025 5.99 -29.21 75.79
C ILE A 1025 7.37 -29.35 76.48
N SER A 1026 8.07 -30.47 76.26
CA SER A 1026 9.39 -30.72 76.83
C SER A 1026 10.41 -29.70 76.32
N ARG A 1027 11.22 -29.16 77.23
CA ARG A 1027 12.30 -28.24 76.87
C ARG A 1027 13.31 -28.87 75.91
N ALA A 1028 13.59 -30.16 76.03
CA ALA A 1028 14.52 -30.86 75.15
C ALA A 1028 13.98 -30.92 73.72
N ASP A 1029 12.70 -31.25 73.55
CA ASP A 1029 12.08 -31.37 72.25
C ASP A 1029 11.94 -30.01 71.56
N MET A 1030 11.54 -28.97 72.30
CA MET A 1030 11.47 -27.60 71.76
C MET A 1030 12.85 -27.11 71.27
N ILE A 1031 13.93 -27.42 72.00
CA ILE A 1031 15.30 -27.10 71.56
C ILE A 1031 15.67 -27.86 70.29
N ALA A 1032 15.28 -29.15 70.18
CA ALA A 1032 15.54 -29.94 68.98
C ALA A 1032 14.80 -29.38 67.75
N VAL A 1033 13.53 -29.01 67.90
CA VAL A 1033 12.73 -28.38 66.85
C VAL A 1033 13.34 -27.04 66.42
N ASP A 1034 13.66 -26.16 67.37
CA ASP A 1034 14.23 -24.85 67.06
C ASP A 1034 15.62 -24.96 66.38
N GLY A 1035 16.44 -25.93 66.80
CA GLY A 1035 17.74 -26.21 66.16
C GLY A 1035 17.58 -26.65 64.69
N LEU A 1036 16.69 -27.59 64.42
CA LEU A 1036 16.40 -28.08 63.06
C LEU A 1036 15.86 -26.95 62.16
N VAL A 1037 14.91 -26.19 62.68
CA VAL A 1037 14.24 -25.10 61.95
C VAL A 1037 15.22 -23.95 61.69
N SER A 1038 16.04 -23.58 62.67
CA SER A 1038 17.06 -22.54 62.53
C SER A 1038 18.11 -22.91 61.48
N HIS A 1039 18.62 -24.15 61.50
CA HIS A 1039 19.56 -24.64 60.48
C HIS A 1039 18.94 -24.61 59.08
N SER A 1040 17.70 -25.10 58.95
CA SER A 1040 16.96 -25.09 57.69
C SER A 1040 16.74 -23.67 57.16
N ARG A 1041 16.40 -22.73 58.05
CA ARG A 1041 16.19 -21.32 57.71
C ARG A 1041 17.47 -20.66 57.20
N ASP A 1042 18.64 -21.01 57.75
CA ASP A 1042 19.92 -20.48 57.27
C ASP A 1042 20.28 -20.96 55.87
N ILE A 1043 19.98 -22.22 55.55
CA ILE A 1043 20.15 -22.75 54.19
C ILE A 1043 19.24 -22.00 53.20
N VAL A 1044 17.95 -21.88 53.52
CA VAL A 1044 16.98 -21.19 52.66
C VAL A 1044 17.35 -19.70 52.52
N ARG A 1045 17.87 -19.06 53.58
CA ARG A 1045 18.37 -17.68 53.55
C ARG A 1045 19.54 -17.49 52.59
N LYS A 1046 20.53 -18.39 52.60
CA LYS A 1046 21.64 -18.35 51.64
C LYS A 1046 21.15 -18.49 50.20
N ILE A 1047 20.20 -19.39 49.95
CA ILE A 1047 19.57 -19.55 48.63
C ILE A 1047 18.86 -18.25 48.21
N ASN A 1048 18.11 -17.61 49.10
CA ASN A 1048 17.43 -16.35 48.81
C ASN A 1048 18.41 -15.25 48.38
N ILE A 1049 19.52 -15.08 49.11
CA ILE A 1049 20.55 -14.08 48.81
C ILE A 1049 21.15 -14.33 47.41
N CYS A 1050 21.52 -15.58 47.10
CA CYS A 1050 22.05 -15.94 45.79
C CYS A 1050 21.03 -15.70 44.67
N THR A 1051 19.78 -16.11 44.86
CA THR A 1051 18.70 -15.90 43.88
C THR A 1051 18.45 -14.42 43.63
N ARG A 1052 18.36 -13.57 44.66
CA ARG A 1052 18.21 -12.12 44.52
C ARG A 1052 19.37 -11.49 43.75
N SER A 1053 20.61 -11.93 44.03
CA SER A 1053 21.79 -11.49 43.28
C SER A 1053 21.70 -11.88 41.80
N SER A 1054 21.27 -13.11 41.50
CA SER A 1054 21.10 -13.59 40.11
C SER A 1054 20.01 -12.82 39.37
N ILE A 1055 18.86 -12.55 40.00
CA ILE A 1055 17.78 -11.74 39.42
C ILE A 1055 18.29 -10.34 39.08
N ARG A 1056 19.04 -9.70 39.99
CA ARG A 1056 19.61 -8.36 39.78
C ARG A 1056 20.54 -8.29 38.60
N LYS A 1057 21.51 -9.21 38.54
CA LYS A 1057 22.43 -9.29 37.40
C LYS A 1057 21.70 -9.67 36.12
N GLY A 1058 20.66 -10.49 36.22
CA GLY A 1058 19.80 -10.89 35.12
C GLY A 1058 19.07 -9.73 34.46
N HIS A 1059 18.37 -8.90 35.24
CA HIS A 1059 17.71 -7.71 34.71
C HIS A 1059 18.70 -6.71 34.11
N ALA A 1060 19.84 -6.48 34.75
CA ALA A 1060 20.90 -5.64 34.19
C ALA A 1060 21.41 -6.17 32.85
N TYR A 1061 21.51 -7.49 32.68
CA TYR A 1061 21.91 -8.12 31.43
C TYR A 1061 20.83 -8.04 30.34
N VAL A 1062 19.56 -8.26 30.68
CA VAL A 1062 18.44 -8.07 29.74
C VAL A 1062 18.40 -6.63 29.24
N GLN A 1063 18.56 -5.67 30.14
CA GLN A 1063 18.60 -4.27 29.77
C GLN A 1063 19.79 -3.95 28.87
N ALA A 1064 20.98 -4.46 29.19
CA ALA A 1064 22.15 -4.27 28.34
C ALA A 1064 21.97 -4.87 26.93
N GLN A 1065 21.21 -5.97 26.80
CA GLN A 1065 20.90 -6.56 25.50
C GLN A 1065 19.93 -5.67 24.68
N ALA A 1066 18.92 -5.10 25.33
CA ALA A 1066 18.01 -4.15 24.69
C ALA A 1066 18.74 -2.86 24.27
N ASP A 1067 19.57 -2.32 25.15
CA ASP A 1067 20.43 -1.15 24.89
C ASP A 1067 21.38 -1.42 23.70
N PHE A 1068 21.95 -2.62 23.60
CA PHE A 1068 22.79 -2.98 22.45
C PHE A 1068 22.02 -2.97 21.12
N ALA A 1069 20.80 -3.53 21.10
CA ALA A 1069 19.96 -3.54 19.90
C ALA A 1069 19.54 -2.12 19.47
N GLU A 1070 19.20 -1.27 20.45
CA GLU A 1070 18.88 0.14 20.20
C GLU A 1070 20.11 0.93 19.71
N ALA A 1071 21.28 0.73 20.32
CA ALA A 1071 22.53 1.35 19.88
C ALA A 1071 22.89 0.96 18.43
N LEU A 1072 22.71 -0.31 18.06
CA LEU A 1072 22.94 -0.78 16.69
C LEU A 1072 21.96 -0.15 15.69
N SER A 1073 20.73 0.14 16.12
CA SER A 1073 19.73 0.81 15.29
C SER A 1073 20.05 2.30 15.10
N LEU A 1074 20.52 2.98 16.15
CA LEU A 1074 21.01 4.36 16.02
C LEU A 1074 22.25 4.43 15.11
N CYS A 1075 23.14 3.43 15.24
CA CYS A 1075 24.30 3.28 14.36
C CYS A 1075 23.88 3.05 12.90
N SER A 1076 22.83 2.26 12.64
CA SER A 1076 22.36 2.02 11.28
C SER A 1076 21.69 3.24 10.65
N VAL A 1077 20.99 4.07 11.43
CA VAL A 1077 20.48 5.37 10.98
C VAL A 1077 21.64 6.31 10.64
N ALA A 1078 22.69 6.36 11.47
CA ALA A 1078 23.89 7.14 11.18
C ALA A 1078 24.60 6.64 9.91
N PHE A 1079 24.76 5.32 9.76
CA PHE A 1079 25.35 4.67 8.59
C PHE A 1079 24.55 4.94 7.31
N ALA A 1080 23.22 5.03 7.40
CA ALA A 1080 22.34 5.32 6.28
C ALA A 1080 22.59 6.70 5.66
N THR A 1081 23.16 7.65 6.41
CA THR A 1081 23.52 8.97 5.87
C THR A 1081 24.67 8.96 4.88
N MET A 1082 25.45 7.87 4.83
CA MET A 1082 26.46 7.63 3.79
C MET A 1082 25.85 7.12 2.47
N GLY A 1083 24.56 6.80 2.46
CA GLY A 1083 23.81 6.52 1.23
C GLY A 1083 23.46 7.79 0.45
N THR A 1084 22.41 7.74 -0.35
CA THR A 1084 21.85 8.94 -1.01
C THR A 1084 21.37 9.96 0.03
N PRO A 1085 21.83 11.23 0.00
CA PRO A 1085 22.44 11.93 -1.13
C PRO A 1085 23.99 11.95 -1.19
N ALA A 1086 24.72 11.53 -0.15
CA ALA A 1086 26.19 11.51 -0.17
C ALA A 1086 26.76 10.55 -1.23
N ALA A 1087 26.01 9.48 -1.54
CA ALA A 1087 26.34 8.44 -2.52
C ALA A 1087 27.69 7.72 -2.28
N THR A 1088 28.27 7.83 -1.07
CA THR A 1088 29.51 7.14 -0.67
C THR A 1088 29.33 5.62 -0.56
N LEU A 1089 28.13 5.16 -0.20
CA LEU A 1089 27.76 3.75 -0.13
C LEU A 1089 26.53 3.48 -0.99
N SER A 1090 26.49 2.31 -1.63
CA SER A 1090 25.30 1.91 -2.40
C SER A 1090 24.11 1.67 -1.47
N LYS A 1091 22.90 1.93 -1.98
CA LYS A 1091 21.64 1.73 -1.24
C LYS A 1091 21.52 0.31 -0.67
N MET A 1092 22.05 -0.69 -1.37
CA MET A 1092 22.02 -2.09 -0.91
C MET A 1092 22.76 -2.30 0.41
N HIS A 1093 23.92 -1.66 0.60
CA HIS A 1093 24.68 -1.76 1.84
C HIS A 1093 23.96 -1.10 3.01
N VAL A 1094 23.31 0.04 2.75
CA VAL A 1094 22.49 0.74 3.74
C VAL A 1094 21.30 -0.12 4.17
N ASP A 1095 20.54 -0.64 3.19
CA ASP A 1095 19.38 -1.49 3.44
C ASP A 1095 19.76 -2.79 4.16
N ALA A 1096 20.91 -3.38 3.81
CA ALA A 1096 21.44 -4.58 4.46
C ALA A 1096 21.78 -4.32 5.93
N PHE A 1097 22.45 -3.21 6.24
CA PHE A 1097 22.81 -2.89 7.62
C PHE A 1097 21.58 -2.53 8.47
N LEU A 1098 20.59 -1.84 7.90
CA LEU A 1098 19.30 -1.59 8.54
C LEU A 1098 18.58 -2.89 8.88
N LYS A 1099 18.52 -3.83 7.93
CA LYS A 1099 17.94 -5.16 8.16
C LYS A 1099 18.69 -5.90 9.27
N PHE A 1100 20.02 -5.91 9.23
CA PHE A 1100 20.84 -6.54 10.27
C PHE A 1100 20.56 -5.96 11.66
N ALA A 1101 20.50 -4.64 11.79
CA ALA A 1101 20.19 -3.99 13.06
C ALA A 1101 18.82 -4.39 13.61
N ALA A 1102 17.81 -4.52 12.74
CA ALA A 1102 16.47 -4.95 13.13
C ALA A 1102 16.44 -6.37 13.72
N LEU A 1103 17.34 -7.28 13.32
CA LEU A 1103 17.41 -8.67 13.82
C LEU A 1103 17.90 -8.78 15.27
N MET A 1104 18.49 -7.72 15.82
CA MET A 1104 18.94 -7.70 17.21
C MET A 1104 17.82 -7.37 18.19
N HIS A 1105 16.72 -6.77 17.72
CA HIS A 1105 15.56 -6.47 18.55
C HIS A 1105 14.80 -7.74 18.93
N SER A 1106 14.32 -7.79 20.18
CA SER A 1106 13.41 -8.81 20.67
C SER A 1106 12.35 -8.13 21.52
N GLU A 1107 11.09 -8.50 21.30
CA GLU A 1107 10.03 -8.15 22.23
C GLU A 1107 10.37 -8.70 23.64
N PRO A 1108 10.16 -7.94 24.72
CA PRO A 1108 10.50 -8.37 26.08
C PRO A 1108 9.76 -9.65 26.50
N ALA A 1109 8.48 -9.76 26.12
CA ALA A 1109 7.64 -10.93 26.36
C ALA A 1109 8.18 -12.20 25.67
N SER A 1110 8.81 -12.03 24.52
CA SER A 1110 9.37 -13.12 23.74
C SER A 1110 10.76 -13.54 24.22
N SER A 1111 11.46 -12.71 25.01
CA SER A 1111 12.84 -12.98 25.40
C SER A 1111 12.99 -14.21 26.31
N PRO A 1112 13.72 -15.28 25.89
CA PRO A 1112 13.99 -16.45 26.72
C PRO A 1112 14.69 -16.07 28.02
N LEU A 1113 15.61 -15.11 27.94
CA LEU A 1113 16.34 -14.61 29.09
C LEU A 1113 15.43 -13.87 30.06
N GLN A 1114 14.60 -12.94 29.58
CA GLN A 1114 13.64 -12.23 30.45
C GLN A 1114 12.67 -13.21 31.10
N ASN A 1115 12.15 -14.18 30.35
CA ASN A 1115 11.27 -15.22 30.87
C ASN A 1115 11.95 -16.07 31.95
N TYR A 1116 13.23 -16.39 31.78
CA TYR A 1116 14.03 -17.09 32.78
C TYR A 1116 14.22 -16.26 34.06
N ILE A 1117 14.53 -14.96 33.95
CA ILE A 1117 14.67 -14.07 35.12
C ILE A 1117 13.34 -13.89 35.85
N CYS A 1118 12.22 -13.77 35.14
CA CYS A 1118 10.90 -13.74 35.75
C CYS A 1118 10.57 -15.07 36.46
N SER A 1119 10.94 -16.23 35.88
CA SER A 1119 10.83 -17.53 36.56
C SER A 1119 11.66 -17.59 37.86
N LEU A 1120 12.88 -17.03 37.86
CA LEU A 1120 13.70 -16.91 39.07
C LEU A 1120 13.06 -15.99 40.11
N SER A 1121 12.37 -14.93 39.68
CA SER A 1121 11.65 -14.02 40.59
C SER A 1121 10.48 -14.73 41.28
N SER A 1122 9.69 -15.52 40.55
CA SER A 1122 8.65 -16.34 41.19
C SER A 1122 9.24 -17.41 42.10
N PHE A 1123 10.40 -18.00 41.75
CA PHE A 1123 11.13 -18.90 42.64
C PHE A 1123 11.58 -18.19 43.93
N GLN A 1124 12.05 -16.95 43.85
CA GLN A 1124 12.40 -16.15 45.01
C GLN A 1124 11.18 -15.90 45.91
N SER A 1125 10.00 -15.66 45.35
CA SER A 1125 8.75 -15.55 46.11
C SER A 1125 8.44 -16.84 46.88
N THR A 1126 8.64 -18.02 46.26
CA THR A 1126 8.51 -19.31 46.95
C THR A 1126 9.57 -19.48 48.04
N VAL A 1127 10.83 -19.08 47.79
CA VAL A 1127 11.90 -19.13 48.79
C VAL A 1127 11.52 -18.28 50.00
N ALA A 1128 11.03 -17.05 49.79
CA ALA A 1128 10.56 -16.18 50.86
C ALA A 1128 9.38 -16.78 51.64
N ALA A 1129 8.42 -17.41 50.94
CA ALA A 1129 7.32 -18.11 51.58
C ALA A 1129 7.77 -19.27 52.48
N VAL A 1130 8.73 -20.08 52.01
CA VAL A 1130 9.33 -21.16 52.81
C VAL A 1130 10.06 -20.60 54.04
N GLN A 1131 10.76 -19.46 53.90
CA GLN A 1131 11.36 -18.79 55.06
C GLN A 1131 10.31 -18.36 56.09
N SER A 1132 9.19 -17.79 55.64
CA SER A 1132 8.08 -17.39 56.52
C SER A 1132 7.42 -18.60 57.19
N ALA A 1133 7.25 -19.71 56.48
CA ALA A 1133 6.73 -20.96 57.06
C ALA A 1133 7.67 -21.53 58.13
N LEU A 1134 8.99 -21.51 57.88
CA LEU A 1134 10.00 -21.89 58.87
C LEU A 1134 10.04 -20.98 60.11
N LEU A 1135 9.45 -19.78 60.09
CA LEU A 1135 9.35 -18.95 61.29
C LEU A 1135 8.21 -19.38 62.23
N LYS A 1136 7.21 -20.13 61.73
CA LYS A 1136 6.01 -20.48 62.52
C LYS A 1136 6.34 -21.37 63.73
N PRO A 1137 7.17 -22.44 63.62
CA PRO A 1137 7.54 -23.24 64.79
C PRO A 1137 8.27 -22.43 65.86
N SER A 1138 9.23 -21.58 65.47
CA SER A 1138 9.95 -20.73 66.44
C SER A 1138 8.99 -19.73 67.14
N ALA A 1139 8.05 -19.14 66.40
CA ALA A 1139 7.04 -18.26 67.00
C ALA A 1139 6.09 -19.00 67.96
N LEU A 1140 5.74 -20.26 67.66
CA LEU A 1140 4.98 -21.11 68.57
C LEU A 1140 5.79 -21.47 69.82
N ILE A 1141 7.08 -21.77 69.69
CA ILE A 1141 7.99 -22.00 70.84
C ILE A 1141 8.07 -20.75 71.72
N ASP A 1142 8.18 -19.56 71.14
CA ASP A 1142 8.18 -18.30 71.89
C ASP A 1142 6.85 -18.10 72.66
N ARG A 1143 5.71 -18.42 72.04
CA ARG A 1143 4.39 -18.38 72.69
C ARG A 1143 4.26 -19.40 73.81
N ILE A 1144 4.70 -20.64 73.59
CA ILE A 1144 4.69 -21.71 74.60
C ILE A 1144 5.55 -21.30 75.80
N THR A 1145 6.78 -20.81 75.56
CA THR A 1145 7.68 -20.40 76.64
C THR A 1145 7.16 -19.17 77.40
N ALA A 1146 6.53 -18.21 76.72
CA ALA A 1146 5.86 -17.09 77.37
C ALA A 1146 4.66 -17.54 78.22
N ALA A 1147 3.83 -18.45 77.71
CA ALA A 1147 2.71 -19.03 78.44
C ALA A 1147 3.17 -19.84 79.66
N GLN A 1148 4.25 -20.63 79.52
CA GLN A 1148 4.89 -21.37 80.62
C GLN A 1148 5.37 -20.42 81.73
N ARG A 1149 6.10 -19.35 81.39
CA ARG A 1149 6.54 -18.34 82.37
C ARG A 1149 5.37 -17.65 83.07
N ALA A 1150 4.32 -17.33 82.32
CA ALA A 1150 3.10 -16.74 82.89
C ALA A 1150 2.39 -17.73 83.84
N MET A 1151 2.33 -19.01 83.48
CA MET A 1151 1.78 -20.06 84.34
C MET A 1151 2.62 -20.25 85.62
N GLU A 1152 3.94 -20.25 85.54
CA GLU A 1152 4.83 -20.31 86.71
C GLU A 1152 4.61 -19.10 87.63
N LYS A 1153 4.45 -17.90 87.07
CA LYS A 1153 4.11 -16.70 87.85
C LYS A 1153 2.78 -16.86 88.56
N ASP A 1154 1.74 -17.36 87.89
CA ASP A 1154 0.43 -17.60 88.53
C ASP A 1154 0.51 -18.69 89.60
N LYS A 1155 1.27 -19.77 89.37
CA LYS A 1155 1.54 -20.81 90.39
C LYS A 1155 2.24 -20.23 91.62
N SER A 1156 3.22 -19.34 91.42
CA SER A 1156 3.88 -18.64 92.53
C SER A 1156 2.94 -17.69 93.28
N ASN A 1157 2.06 -16.98 92.56
CA ASN A 1157 1.04 -16.12 93.15
C ASN A 1157 0.01 -16.93 93.95
N LEU A 1158 -0.41 -18.08 93.44
CA LEU A 1158 -1.30 -19.02 94.11
C LEU A 1158 -0.65 -19.52 95.40
N ALA A 1159 0.63 -19.94 95.36
CA ALA A 1159 1.38 -20.36 96.54
C ALA A 1159 1.52 -19.24 97.59
N ASN A 1160 1.70 -17.99 97.16
CA ASN A 1160 1.76 -16.85 98.06
C ASN A 1160 0.39 -16.52 98.69
N ASN A 1161 -0.71 -16.63 97.94
CA ASN A 1161 -2.06 -16.30 98.40
C ASN A 1161 -2.78 -17.44 99.16
N SER A 1162 -2.27 -18.68 99.04
CA SER A 1162 -2.81 -19.85 99.74
C SER A 1162 -2.36 -19.93 101.20
N THR A 1163 -1.27 -19.25 101.57
CA THR A 1163 -0.84 -19.15 102.98
C THR A 1163 -1.65 -18.08 103.73
N PRO A 1164 -2.25 -18.38 104.90
CA PRO A 1164 -2.91 -17.36 105.70
C PRO A 1164 -1.86 -16.38 106.24
N ARG A 1165 -2.03 -15.08 105.98
CA ARG A 1165 -1.17 -14.04 106.57
C ARG A 1165 -1.30 -14.07 108.09
N LYS A 1166 -0.37 -14.74 108.78
CA LYS A 1166 -0.07 -14.46 110.18
C LYS A 1166 0.67 -13.11 110.23
N GLY A 1167 -0.11 -12.03 110.29
CA GLY A 1167 0.41 -10.67 110.44
C GLY A 1167 1.13 -10.49 111.78
N VAL A 1168 2.27 -9.80 111.73
CA VAL A 1168 3.18 -9.46 112.83
C VAL A 1168 2.62 -8.32 113.70
N LEU A 1169 1.37 -8.45 114.16
CA LEU A 1169 0.75 -7.60 115.17
C LEU A 1169 -0.03 -8.48 116.15
N LYS A 1170 0.65 -8.91 117.22
CA LYS A 1170 0.02 -9.45 118.43
C LYS A 1170 -0.92 -8.36 118.98
N ASN A 1171 -2.20 -8.69 119.17
CA ASN A 1171 -3.21 -7.99 120.00
C ASN A 1171 -4.28 -7.12 119.31
N LEU A 1172 -4.98 -7.58 118.27
CA LEU A 1172 -6.39 -7.21 118.04
C LEU A 1172 -7.08 -8.24 117.13
N ASN A 1173 -7.85 -9.15 117.74
CA ASN A 1173 -8.78 -10.04 117.04
C ASN A 1173 -10.05 -9.25 116.68
N LEU A 1174 -10.17 -8.78 115.44
CA LEU A 1174 -11.43 -8.34 114.86
C LEU A 1174 -11.60 -9.02 113.50
N PRO A 1175 -12.62 -9.89 113.32
CA PRO A 1175 -12.89 -10.53 112.04
C PRO A 1175 -13.65 -9.55 111.15
N PHE A 1176 -13.02 -9.06 110.07
CA PHE A 1176 -13.74 -8.33 109.02
C PHE A 1176 -14.44 -9.36 108.10
N PRO A 1177 -15.79 -9.42 108.07
CA PRO A 1177 -16.53 -10.28 107.14
C PRO A 1177 -16.47 -9.62 105.77
N GLY A 1178 -15.71 -10.21 104.84
CA GLY A 1178 -15.58 -9.75 103.45
C GLY A 1178 -14.19 -9.96 102.84
N THR A 1179 -13.12 -10.00 103.63
CA THR A 1179 -11.76 -10.19 103.10
C THR A 1179 -11.45 -11.65 102.78
N GLU A 1180 -12.03 -12.61 103.51
CA GLU A 1180 -11.77 -14.03 103.30
C GLU A 1180 -12.48 -14.59 102.05
N GLU A 1181 -13.72 -14.15 101.78
CA GLU A 1181 -14.40 -14.49 100.51
C GLU A 1181 -13.66 -13.94 99.30
N SER A 1182 -13.14 -12.70 99.40
CA SER A 1182 -12.33 -12.12 98.32
C SER A 1182 -11.03 -12.91 98.09
N ARG A 1183 -10.38 -13.40 99.15
CA ARG A 1183 -9.16 -14.22 99.06
C ARG A 1183 -9.45 -15.58 98.44
N ILE A 1184 -10.50 -16.27 98.88
CA ILE A 1184 -10.93 -17.55 98.31
C ILE A 1184 -11.30 -17.38 96.84
N LYS A 1185 -11.98 -16.28 96.48
CA LYS A 1185 -12.28 -15.95 95.08
C LYS A 1185 -11.02 -15.72 94.27
N VAL A 1186 -10.05 -14.95 94.77
CA VAL A 1186 -8.76 -14.74 94.10
C VAL A 1186 -7.99 -16.04 93.92
N VAL A 1187 -7.96 -16.92 94.93
CA VAL A 1187 -7.34 -18.25 94.85
C VAL A 1187 -8.01 -19.09 93.76
N LYS A 1188 -9.34 -19.22 93.76
CA LYS A 1188 -10.10 -19.93 92.73
C LYS A 1188 -9.89 -19.35 91.33
N ASP A 1189 -9.88 -18.02 91.20
CA ASP A 1189 -9.64 -17.34 89.93
C ASP A 1189 -8.20 -17.59 89.43
N THR A 1190 -7.20 -17.63 90.33
CA THR A 1190 -5.82 -17.98 89.97
C THR A 1190 -5.66 -19.46 89.62
N GLU A 1191 -6.33 -20.37 90.32
CA GLU A 1191 -6.37 -21.81 89.97
C GLU A 1191 -6.99 -22.02 88.60
N LYS A 1192 -8.11 -21.35 88.32
CA LYS A 1192 -8.77 -21.38 87.01
C LYS A 1192 -7.82 -20.88 85.91
N LYS A 1193 -7.13 -19.76 86.12
CA LYS A 1193 -6.14 -19.24 85.17
C LYS A 1193 -4.97 -20.20 84.94
N ILE A 1194 -4.50 -20.89 85.97
CA ILE A 1194 -3.43 -21.90 85.83
C ILE A 1194 -3.90 -23.06 84.96
N LEU A 1195 -5.14 -23.54 85.16
CA LEU A 1195 -5.73 -24.62 84.38
C LEU A 1195 -5.96 -24.20 82.93
N GLU A 1196 -6.53 -23.01 82.70
CA GLU A 1196 -6.72 -22.43 81.36
C GLU A 1196 -5.38 -22.28 80.61
N ARG A 1197 -4.33 -21.77 81.27
CA ARG A 1197 -2.98 -21.68 80.66
C ARG A 1197 -2.34 -23.04 80.43
N GLY A 1198 -2.59 -24.03 81.30
CA GLY A 1198 -2.13 -25.40 81.11
C GLY A 1198 -2.69 -26.00 79.82
N LEU A 1199 -4.00 -25.87 79.62
CA LEU A 1199 -4.68 -26.29 78.39
C LEU A 1199 -4.19 -25.50 77.16
N GLU A 1200 -3.94 -24.20 77.31
CA GLU A 1200 -3.38 -23.37 76.24
C GLU A 1200 -1.97 -23.85 75.83
N ILE A 1201 -1.11 -24.18 76.79
CA ILE A 1201 0.24 -24.70 76.54
C ILE A 1201 0.17 -26.06 75.83
N GLU A 1202 -0.71 -26.95 76.27
CA GLU A 1202 -0.92 -28.24 75.59
C GLU A 1202 -1.38 -28.02 74.15
N LYS A 1203 -2.40 -27.17 73.94
CA LYS A 1203 -2.89 -26.83 72.60
C LYS A 1203 -1.78 -26.28 71.69
N LEU A 1204 -1.02 -25.30 72.18
CA LEU A 1204 0.12 -24.74 71.44
C LEU A 1204 1.19 -25.80 71.16
N GLY A 1205 1.42 -26.74 72.09
CA GLY A 1205 2.34 -27.86 71.92
C GLY A 1205 1.88 -28.85 70.83
N ARG A 1206 0.57 -29.09 70.68
CA ARG A 1206 0.00 -29.92 69.60
C ARG A 1206 0.16 -29.21 68.25
N GLU A 1207 -0.17 -27.91 68.21
CA GLU A 1207 0.06 -27.06 67.04
C GLU A 1207 1.54 -27.00 66.64
N LEU A 1208 2.47 -26.98 67.60
CA LEU A 1208 3.90 -27.02 67.34
C LEU A 1208 4.31 -28.33 66.65
N ARG A 1209 3.83 -29.49 67.13
CA ARG A 1209 4.11 -30.78 66.50
C ARG A 1209 3.59 -30.84 65.08
N TYR A 1210 2.32 -30.47 64.89
CA TYR A 1210 1.71 -30.37 63.57
C TYR A 1210 2.52 -29.44 62.65
N SER A 1211 2.84 -28.23 63.11
CA SER A 1211 3.58 -27.25 62.31
C SER A 1211 4.99 -27.72 61.99
N GLN A 1212 5.67 -28.43 62.90
CA GLN A 1212 6.97 -29.02 62.65
C GLN A 1212 6.89 -30.08 61.54
N GLU A 1213 5.97 -31.05 61.65
CA GLU A 1213 5.83 -32.13 60.69
C GLU A 1213 5.52 -31.61 59.28
N VAL A 1214 4.56 -30.67 59.17
CA VAL A 1214 4.18 -30.06 57.89
C VAL A 1214 5.35 -29.30 57.28
N VAL A 1215 6.00 -28.41 58.04
CA VAL A 1215 7.07 -27.56 57.50
C VAL A 1215 8.28 -28.41 57.09
N VAL A 1216 8.62 -29.47 57.83
CA VAL A 1216 9.72 -30.38 57.47
C VAL A 1216 9.37 -31.20 56.23
N GLY A 1217 8.16 -31.75 56.13
CA GLY A 1217 7.71 -32.49 54.96
C GLY A 1217 7.67 -31.61 53.69
N GLU A 1218 7.19 -30.38 53.84
CA GLU A 1218 7.16 -29.40 52.75
C GLU A 1218 8.55 -28.94 52.32
N LEU A 1219 9.48 -28.78 53.27
CA LEU A 1219 10.87 -28.45 52.95
C LEU A 1219 11.50 -29.56 52.10
N ALA A 1220 11.26 -30.83 52.42
CA ALA A 1220 11.74 -31.95 51.62
C ALA A 1220 11.17 -31.89 50.19
N GLY A 1221 9.85 -31.74 50.04
CA GLY A 1221 9.21 -31.59 48.73
C GLY A 1221 9.71 -30.37 47.94
N TRP A 1222 9.89 -29.23 48.61
CA TRP A 1222 10.43 -28.01 48.01
C TRP A 1222 11.87 -28.18 47.51
N THR A 1223 12.72 -28.93 48.23
CA THR A 1223 14.11 -29.17 47.79
C THR A 1223 14.18 -29.95 46.48
N THR A 1224 13.33 -30.97 46.32
CA THR A 1224 13.22 -31.74 45.07
C THR A 1224 12.67 -30.87 43.94
N TRP A 1225 11.56 -30.18 44.20
CA TRP A 1225 10.93 -29.28 43.24
C TRP A 1225 11.89 -28.20 42.73
N ARG A 1226 12.66 -27.57 43.62
CA ARG A 1226 13.67 -26.56 43.26
C ARG A 1226 14.66 -27.10 42.23
N GLN A 1227 15.15 -28.32 42.42
CA GLN A 1227 16.13 -28.92 41.51
C GLN A 1227 15.51 -29.19 40.14
N GLU A 1228 14.30 -29.73 40.10
CA GLU A 1228 13.59 -30.01 38.86
C GLU A 1228 13.24 -28.73 38.10
N MET A 1229 12.69 -27.73 38.80
CA MET A 1229 12.34 -26.43 38.23
C MET A 1229 13.59 -25.74 37.68
N GLY A 1230 14.68 -25.67 38.45
CA GLY A 1230 15.93 -25.06 37.99
C GLY A 1230 16.49 -25.72 36.73
N ARG A 1231 16.54 -27.06 36.68
CA ARG A 1231 16.99 -27.80 35.48
C ARG A 1231 16.04 -27.60 34.29
N GLY A 1232 14.73 -27.59 34.52
CA GLY A 1232 13.71 -27.37 33.50
C GLY A 1232 13.81 -25.99 32.86
N GLU A 1233 13.88 -24.94 33.68
CA GLU A 1233 14.00 -23.55 33.21
C GLU A 1233 15.34 -23.30 32.49
N MET A 1234 16.45 -23.89 32.96
CA MET A 1234 17.73 -23.82 32.24
C MET A 1234 17.67 -24.50 30.86
N LYS A 1235 17.04 -25.68 30.76
CA LYS A 1235 16.84 -26.35 29.47
C LYS A 1235 15.94 -25.52 28.55
N ARG A 1236 14.89 -24.89 29.08
CA ARG A 1236 14.00 -24.01 28.32
C ARG A 1236 14.75 -22.78 27.80
N LEU A 1237 15.54 -22.13 28.66
CA LEU A 1237 16.40 -21.01 28.28
C LEU A 1237 17.34 -21.40 27.14
N ALA A 1238 18.06 -22.51 27.29
CA ALA A 1238 19.00 -23.00 26.27
C ALA A 1238 18.30 -23.27 24.92
N ARG A 1239 17.16 -23.98 24.94
CA ARG A 1239 16.38 -24.24 23.72
C ARG A 1239 15.89 -22.96 23.06
N GLY A 1240 15.35 -22.03 23.86
CA GLY A 1240 14.84 -20.75 23.35
C GLY A 1240 15.92 -19.87 22.75
N ILE A 1241 17.12 -19.84 23.35
CA ILE A 1241 18.28 -19.13 22.80
C ILE A 1241 18.71 -19.79 21.49
N VAL A 1242 18.86 -21.12 21.43
CA VAL A 1242 19.30 -21.82 20.21
C VAL A 1242 18.35 -21.56 19.04
N VAL A 1243 17.03 -21.68 19.25
CA VAL A 1243 16.04 -21.41 18.20
C VAL A 1243 16.17 -19.98 17.70
N ARG A 1244 16.33 -19.01 18.61
CA ARG A 1244 16.46 -17.60 18.24
C ARG A 1244 17.76 -17.30 17.50
N GLU A 1245 18.89 -17.78 17.99
CA GLU A 1245 20.18 -17.54 17.35
C GLU A 1245 20.26 -18.22 15.97
N GLN A 1246 19.61 -19.39 15.80
CA GLN A 1246 19.47 -20.01 14.48
C GLN A 1246 18.65 -19.16 13.51
N GLU A 1247 17.52 -18.62 13.95
CA GLU A 1247 16.71 -17.72 13.10
C GLU A 1247 17.44 -16.40 12.80
N ARG A 1248 18.19 -15.86 13.78
CA ARG A 1248 19.05 -14.70 13.57
C ARG A 1248 20.16 -15.00 12.56
N LEU A 1249 20.82 -16.15 12.66
CA LEU A 1249 21.85 -16.58 11.71
C LEU A 1249 21.29 -16.67 10.28
N LYS A 1250 20.15 -17.37 10.09
CA LYS A 1250 19.49 -17.44 8.78
C LYS A 1250 19.12 -16.06 8.24
N ALA A 1251 18.64 -15.18 9.10
CA ALA A 1251 18.33 -13.82 8.71
C ALA A 1251 19.58 -13.00 8.34
N MET A 1252 20.72 -13.22 9.01
CA MET A 1252 22.01 -12.65 8.62
C MET A 1252 22.49 -13.21 7.28
N GLU A 1253 22.33 -14.50 7.03
CA GLU A 1253 22.65 -15.15 5.75
C GLU A 1253 21.80 -14.59 4.59
N ARG A 1254 20.50 -14.34 4.84
CA ARG A 1254 19.60 -13.61 3.93
C ARG A 1254 20.13 -12.22 3.59
N VAL A 1255 20.48 -11.42 4.62
CA VAL A 1255 21.07 -10.09 4.43
C VAL A 1255 22.38 -10.14 3.65
N LEU A 1256 23.25 -11.12 3.93
CA LEU A 1256 24.53 -11.27 3.28
C LEU A 1256 24.39 -11.70 1.81
N ARG A 1257 23.39 -12.52 1.48
CA ARG A 1257 23.07 -12.87 0.08
C ARG A 1257 22.59 -11.66 -0.72
N ALA A 1258 21.78 -10.80 -0.12
CA ALA A 1258 21.35 -9.56 -0.78
C ALA A 1258 22.53 -8.65 -1.17
N LEU A 1259 23.67 -8.76 -0.48
CA LEU A 1259 24.92 -8.06 -0.82
C LEU A 1259 25.76 -8.79 -1.88
N LYS A 1260 25.67 -10.13 -1.95
CA LYS A 1260 26.43 -10.94 -2.92
C LYS A 1260 25.75 -11.07 -4.29
N GLY A 1261 24.43 -10.85 -4.36
CA GLY A 1261 23.65 -10.95 -5.60
C GLY A 1261 23.78 -9.76 -6.54
N SER A 1262 24.80 -8.91 -6.37
CA SER A 1262 25.14 -7.78 -7.22
C SER A 1262 26.24 -8.11 -8.20
#